data_AF-A0A6C2UKN8-F1
#
_entry.id   AF-A0A6C2UKN8-F1
#
_cell.length_a   1.000
_cell.length_b   1.000
_cell.length_c   1.000
_cell.angle_alpha   90.00
_cell.angle_beta   90.00
_cell.angle_gamma   90.00
#
_symmetry.space_group_name_H-M   'P 1'
#
loop_
_entity.id
_entity.type
_entity.pdbx_description
1 polymer ?
#
loop_
_entity_poly.entity_id
_entity_poly.type
_entity_poly.pdbx_seq_one_letter_code
_entity_poly.pdbx_strand_id
1 'polypeptide(L)'
;MSDRGKDVDLFDGVDERLAQFFEMSDEEIADEHDSLYIRIRDLDERYSPIETIAVGGMKEISRVYDARADRFVAMAQLLPDAPEDLYEPFLREACLTARLEHPNIINVYNIGVNDEGRPFFTMELKVGDSLSDILKKLNAGSRDYMRRYPLEELLEIFMKICDAMAYAHAQGVVHLDLKPSNVQVAPYGEVKVCDWGLGRFLDPNAEQRNKRRLHVDLLNTIPPFGAARGTPGYMAPEQVERGASVSYQTDIYSLGVILYTILALKDPFSSEDDVHAIMQKTLIGEIPPLPHMVPLSLRSVVEKCMSHEPGKRYANVEELRMEIRRYIDAFPTTAESAGMMRRARLFYKRNRRICRTGLVGLLSVVCVAILFEVALIERNRRALAARLAAIESKQLYEQEKDAAADMKREFSGELKFMSWQFSTVSSQSAPADEYIYNELLRRLEMAGDLNPSDAQSRVGRGIILFTLQRFNEAAEVLETTPNWAWAIRELAQQYGQKKADDQRLSAEAMASLIRELRERSRRPSTILLIDRMSAYDLSRREDLSECAVVVEALLEVYSEGWSEHIYRYDAGARHLILGGKGLWDLKSDRLDDTALSPLRWLRLHTLELRGMGFSMLQQLNDLSVVRLDLRDVSGSVSADVFQNFLLISEIVVRPGRMSEPVRNELPSHISVVELPESL
;
A
#
# COMPACT_ATOMS: atom_id res chain seq x y z
N MET A 1 26.11 -13.40 89.79
CA MET A 1 25.55 -14.76 89.63
C MET A 1 24.58 -14.67 88.46
N SER A 2 25.02 -14.92 87.23
CA SER A 2 25.36 -16.22 86.61
C SER A 2 24.19 -16.64 85.72
N ASP A 3 24.24 -16.24 84.46
CA ASP A 3 23.52 -16.92 83.39
C ASP A 3 24.56 -17.33 82.34
N ARG A 4 24.86 -18.63 82.27
CA ARG A 4 25.84 -19.24 81.37
C ARG A 4 25.08 -19.95 80.26
N GLY A 5 25.01 -19.29 79.10
CA GLY A 5 24.71 -19.93 77.81
C GLY A 5 25.98 -20.54 77.21
N LYS A 6 25.80 -21.73 76.62
CA LYS A 6 26.77 -22.53 75.86
C LYS A 6 27.26 -21.79 74.61
N ASP A 7 28.52 -22.02 74.21
CA ASP A 7 28.97 -22.18 72.81
C ASP A 7 30.41 -22.75 72.82
N VAL A 8 30.58 -24.05 72.54
CA VAL A 8 31.05 -24.67 71.28
C VAL A 8 32.55 -24.41 71.01
N ASP A 9 33.33 -25.49 71.18
CA ASP A 9 34.73 -25.65 70.77
C ASP A 9 34.93 -25.27 69.30
N LEU A 10 35.88 -24.35 69.05
CA LEU A 10 36.23 -23.86 67.72
C LEU A 10 37.68 -24.21 67.34
N PHE A 11 38.12 -25.42 67.70
CA PHE A 11 39.47 -25.94 67.36
C PHE A 11 39.48 -27.42 66.97
N ASP A 12 38.44 -27.93 66.33
CA ASP A 12 38.49 -29.21 65.61
C ASP A 12 38.48 -28.94 64.10
N GLY A 13 39.63 -29.12 63.44
CA GLY A 13 39.68 -29.20 61.97
C GLY A 13 40.83 -28.50 61.22
N VAL A 14 41.95 -28.12 61.85
CA VAL A 14 43.07 -27.46 61.13
C VAL A 14 44.33 -28.33 60.97
N ASP A 15 44.46 -29.47 61.65
CA ASP A 15 45.72 -30.23 61.65
C ASP A 15 45.90 -31.27 60.52
N GLU A 16 44.84 -31.75 59.87
CA GLU A 16 44.99 -32.81 58.86
C GLU A 16 45.58 -32.35 57.52
N ARG A 17 45.45 -31.06 57.16
CA ARG A 17 46.06 -30.51 55.93
C ARG A 17 47.51 -30.06 56.11
N LEU A 18 47.92 -29.71 57.33
CA LEU A 18 49.31 -29.36 57.65
C LEU A 18 50.17 -30.61 57.80
N ALA A 19 49.62 -31.71 58.34
CA ALA A 19 50.30 -33.00 58.40
C ALA A 19 50.60 -33.59 57.00
N GLN A 20 49.70 -33.42 56.02
CA GLN A 20 49.92 -33.84 54.64
C GLN A 20 50.94 -32.98 53.86
N PHE A 21 51.33 -31.81 54.37
CA PHE A 21 52.34 -30.96 53.75
C PHE A 21 53.77 -31.37 54.13
N PHE A 22 53.94 -32.14 55.20
CA PHE A 22 55.24 -32.58 55.73
C PHE A 22 55.53 -34.08 55.55
N GLU A 23 54.60 -34.85 54.96
CA GLU A 23 54.78 -36.28 54.66
C GLU A 23 54.82 -36.55 53.14
N MET A 24 55.57 -35.74 52.40
CA MET A 24 56.10 -36.18 51.10
C MET A 24 57.47 -36.80 51.32
N SER A 25 57.55 -38.10 51.02
CA SER A 25 58.69 -39.01 51.13
C SER A 25 60.03 -38.44 50.65
N ASP A 26 61.05 -38.61 51.48
CA ASP A 26 62.48 -38.31 51.28
C ASP A 26 63.17 -39.16 50.18
N GLU A 27 62.47 -39.60 49.13
CA GLU A 27 63.01 -40.52 48.10
C GLU A 27 63.27 -39.90 46.72
N GLU A 28 63.35 -38.57 46.62
CA GLU A 28 63.94 -37.87 45.48
C GLU A 28 64.89 -36.76 45.95
N ILE A 29 66.02 -37.16 46.55
CA ILE A 29 67.18 -36.27 46.73
C ILE A 29 67.78 -36.02 45.35
N ALA A 30 67.24 -35.03 44.64
CA ALA A 30 68.00 -34.29 43.65
C ALA A 30 69.20 -33.66 44.38
N ASP A 31 70.40 -33.76 43.81
CA ASP A 31 71.67 -33.22 44.33
C ASP A 31 71.43 -32.02 45.29
N GLU A 32 71.64 -32.23 46.60
CA GLU A 32 71.53 -31.18 47.62
C GLU A 32 72.39 -29.95 47.32
N HIS A 33 73.33 -30.05 46.37
CA HIS A 33 74.18 -28.95 45.92
C HIS A 33 73.57 -28.03 44.84
N ASP A 34 72.40 -28.32 44.26
CA ASP A 34 71.83 -27.51 43.16
C ASP A 34 70.46 -26.88 43.48
N SER A 35 70.17 -26.65 44.76
CA SER A 35 69.01 -25.84 45.17
C SER A 35 69.24 -24.36 44.86
N LEU A 36 68.22 -23.69 44.28
CA LEU A 36 68.21 -22.24 44.07
C LEU A 36 68.54 -21.46 45.35
N TYR A 37 68.10 -21.95 46.51
CA TYR A 37 68.42 -21.36 47.81
C TYR A 37 69.93 -21.37 48.11
N ILE A 38 70.59 -22.51 47.91
CA ILE A 38 72.04 -22.68 48.16
C ILE A 38 72.84 -21.83 47.18
N ARG A 39 72.45 -21.83 45.89
CA ARG A 39 73.06 -20.99 44.86
C ARG A 39 72.97 -19.50 45.20
N ILE A 40 71.83 -18.99 45.66
CA ILE A 40 71.69 -17.56 46.01
C ILE A 40 72.47 -17.20 47.28
N ARG A 41 72.49 -18.09 48.27
CA ARG A 41 73.17 -17.89 49.56
C ARG A 41 74.69 -17.83 49.40
N ASP A 42 75.25 -18.75 48.61
CA ASP A 42 76.70 -18.97 48.48
C ASP A 42 77.32 -18.21 47.28
N LEU A 43 76.58 -17.25 46.70
CA LEU A 43 77.09 -16.35 45.65
C LEU A 43 78.11 -15.35 46.21
N ASP A 44 79.39 -15.53 45.87
CA ASP A 44 80.48 -14.61 46.22
C ASP A 44 80.34 -13.25 45.50
N GLU A 45 80.08 -13.25 44.19
CA GLU A 45 79.88 -12.03 43.39
C GLU A 45 78.46 -11.97 42.83
N ARG A 46 77.69 -10.93 43.21
CA ARG A 46 76.34 -10.73 42.69
C ARG A 46 76.33 -10.22 41.23
N TYR A 47 77.26 -9.34 40.88
CA TYR A 47 77.24 -8.60 39.62
C TYR A 47 78.49 -8.89 38.79
N SER A 48 78.39 -9.80 37.82
CA SER A 48 79.52 -10.20 36.96
C SER A 48 79.03 -10.98 35.73
N PRO A 49 79.58 -10.79 34.51
CA PRO A 49 80.65 -9.86 34.14
C PRO A 49 80.15 -8.41 34.01
N ILE A 50 81.08 -7.45 34.06
CA ILE A 50 80.83 -6.01 33.88
C ILE A 50 81.36 -5.57 32.51
N GLU A 51 80.48 -5.09 31.65
CA GLU A 51 80.81 -4.56 30.31
C GLU A 51 80.40 -3.09 30.21
N THR A 52 81.34 -2.15 30.09
CA THR A 52 81.01 -0.72 29.96
C THR A 52 80.20 -0.45 28.69
N ILE A 53 79.00 0.12 28.84
CA ILE A 53 78.13 0.55 27.72
C ILE A 53 78.46 1.99 27.33
N ALA A 54 78.55 2.87 28.32
CA ALA A 54 78.74 4.30 28.12
C ALA A 54 79.41 4.95 29.32
N VAL A 55 80.29 5.91 29.04
CA VAL A 55 80.89 6.78 30.05
C VAL A 55 80.35 8.19 29.86
N GLY A 56 79.59 8.68 30.84
CA GLY A 56 79.06 10.05 30.88
C GLY A 56 79.83 10.92 31.88
N GLY A 57 79.61 12.24 31.84
CA GLY A 57 80.48 13.22 32.53
C GLY A 57 80.82 12.96 34.00
N MET A 58 79.92 12.35 34.77
CA MET A 58 80.15 12.02 36.20
C MET A 58 79.93 10.54 36.55
N LYS A 59 79.36 9.74 35.63
CA LYS A 59 78.96 8.34 35.87
C LYS A 59 79.27 7.44 34.70
N GLU A 60 79.71 6.22 35.00
CA GLU A 60 79.83 5.10 34.07
C GLU A 60 78.55 4.24 34.12
N ILE A 61 78.05 3.84 32.95
CA ILE A 61 76.95 2.89 32.80
C ILE A 61 77.50 1.61 32.18
N SER A 62 77.37 0.51 32.90
CA SER A 62 77.87 -0.81 32.49
C SER A 62 76.73 -1.82 32.43
N ARG A 63 76.78 -2.72 31.46
CA ARG A 63 75.95 -3.93 31.43
C ARG A 63 76.53 -4.92 32.42
N VAL A 64 75.74 -5.34 33.39
CA VAL A 64 76.15 -6.33 34.38
C VAL A 64 75.13 -7.46 34.45
N TYR A 65 75.59 -8.67 34.70
CA TYR A 65 74.68 -9.81 34.96
C TYR A 65 74.44 -9.93 36.47
N ASP A 66 73.18 -9.80 36.89
CA ASP A 66 72.74 -10.00 38.28
C ASP A 66 72.50 -11.50 38.51
N ALA A 67 73.51 -12.17 39.06
CA ALA A 67 73.51 -13.62 39.26
C ALA A 67 72.42 -14.10 40.23
N ARG A 68 71.91 -13.22 41.12
CA ARG A 68 70.80 -13.55 42.02
C ARG A 68 69.45 -13.57 41.33
N ALA A 69 69.28 -12.71 40.32
CA ALA A 69 68.02 -12.53 39.59
C ALA A 69 68.04 -13.17 38.19
N ASP A 70 69.16 -13.79 37.81
CA ASP A 70 69.40 -14.42 36.50
C ASP A 70 69.02 -13.52 35.31
N ARG A 71 69.60 -12.29 35.27
CA ARG A 71 69.32 -11.32 34.21
C ARG A 71 70.41 -10.28 34.03
N PHE A 72 70.49 -9.72 32.83
CA PHE A 72 71.30 -8.52 32.58
C PHE A 72 70.58 -7.25 33.03
N VAL A 73 71.31 -6.38 33.72
CA VAL A 73 70.86 -5.05 34.17
C VAL A 73 71.89 -3.99 33.77
N ALA A 74 71.48 -2.73 33.73
CA ALA A 74 72.41 -1.61 33.63
C ALA A 74 72.84 -1.19 35.05
N MET A 75 74.13 -1.11 35.31
CA MET A 75 74.70 -0.58 36.55
C MET A 75 75.25 0.82 36.28
N ALA A 76 74.75 1.80 37.02
CA ALA A 76 75.35 3.13 37.09
C ALA A 76 76.30 3.20 38.28
N GLN A 77 77.49 3.73 38.06
CA GLN A 77 78.51 3.99 39.08
C GLN A 77 79.14 5.35 38.85
N LEU A 78 79.51 6.05 39.91
CA LEU A 78 80.34 7.25 39.76
C LEU A 78 81.75 6.87 39.30
N LEU A 79 82.36 7.76 38.49
CA LEU A 79 83.75 7.60 38.07
C LEU A 79 84.68 7.51 39.31
N PRO A 80 85.80 6.77 39.24
CA PRO A 80 86.70 6.59 40.39
C PRO A 80 87.13 7.91 41.07
N ASP A 81 87.36 8.96 40.27
CA ASP A 81 87.82 10.27 40.75
C ASP A 81 86.67 11.28 41.00
N ALA A 82 85.41 10.82 41.04
CA ALA A 82 84.27 11.70 41.27
C ALA A 82 84.28 12.24 42.72
N PRO A 83 84.13 13.57 42.91
CA PRO A 83 84.12 14.15 44.25
C PRO A 83 82.89 13.72 45.07
N GLU A 84 83.05 13.62 46.39
CA GLU A 84 82.01 13.11 47.31
C GLU A 84 80.73 13.96 47.33
N ASP A 85 80.80 15.24 46.95
CA ASP A 85 79.63 16.11 46.83
C ASP A 85 78.64 15.68 45.74
N LEU A 86 79.07 14.78 44.84
CA LEU A 86 78.22 14.15 43.83
C LEU A 86 77.51 12.87 44.31
N TYR A 87 77.91 12.30 45.44
CA TYR A 87 77.36 11.03 45.94
C TYR A 87 75.88 11.19 46.29
N GLU A 88 75.55 12.25 47.02
CA GLU A 88 74.17 12.54 47.43
C GLU A 88 73.25 12.85 46.22
N PRO A 89 73.62 13.73 45.25
CA PRO A 89 72.86 13.89 44.01
C PRO A 89 72.65 12.59 43.22
N PHE A 90 73.67 11.74 43.15
CA PHE A 90 73.62 10.47 42.42
C PHE A 90 72.65 9.47 43.07
N LEU A 91 72.75 9.29 44.40
CA LEU A 91 71.82 8.43 45.13
C LEU A 91 70.40 8.99 45.15
N ARG A 92 70.25 10.32 45.14
CA ARG A 92 68.95 11.00 45.04
C ARG A 92 68.26 10.69 43.71
N GLU A 93 68.98 10.76 42.58
CA GLU A 93 68.44 10.36 41.26
C GLU A 93 67.90 8.92 41.32
N ALA A 94 68.70 8.00 41.86
CA ALA A 94 68.32 6.59 41.98
C ALA A 94 67.09 6.40 42.88
N CYS A 95 67.07 7.04 44.06
CA CYS A 95 65.96 6.98 45.01
C CYS A 95 64.68 7.60 44.46
N LEU A 96 64.77 8.73 43.75
CA LEU A 96 63.62 9.39 43.14
C LEU A 96 63.05 8.54 42.01
N THR A 97 63.90 8.00 41.14
CA THR A 97 63.48 7.10 40.06
C THR A 97 62.84 5.83 40.63
N ALA A 98 63.42 5.23 41.67
CA ALA A 98 62.90 4.03 42.34
C ALA A 98 61.51 4.23 42.98
N ARG A 99 61.10 5.48 43.26
CA ARG A 99 59.75 5.78 43.76
C ARG A 99 58.68 5.79 42.67
N LEU A 100 59.07 5.79 41.41
CA LEU A 100 58.17 5.89 40.27
C LEU A 100 57.97 4.53 39.62
N GLU A 101 56.91 3.83 40.02
CA GLU A 101 56.54 2.52 39.49
C GLU A 101 55.53 2.68 38.34
N HIS A 102 56.03 2.76 37.11
CA HIS A 102 55.18 2.90 35.92
C HIS A 102 55.79 2.18 34.71
N PRO A 103 54.99 1.50 33.85
CA PRO A 103 55.52 0.78 32.68
C PRO A 103 56.32 1.68 31.72
N ASN A 104 56.03 2.98 31.68
CA ASN A 104 56.74 3.96 30.84
C ASN A 104 57.83 4.76 31.55
N ILE A 105 58.24 4.35 32.75
CA ILE A 105 59.40 4.92 33.47
C ILE A 105 60.43 3.81 33.66
N ILE A 106 61.72 4.15 33.58
CA ILE A 106 62.80 3.20 33.81
C ILE A 106 62.80 2.72 35.27
N ASN A 107 62.89 1.40 35.48
CA ASN A 107 62.88 0.83 36.83
C ASN A 107 64.29 0.77 37.43
N VAL A 108 64.43 1.19 38.68
CA VAL A 108 65.63 0.95 39.49
C VAL A 108 65.42 -0.31 40.32
N TYR A 109 66.38 -1.23 40.27
CA TYR A 109 66.30 -2.56 40.90
C TYR A 109 67.08 -2.68 42.21
N ASN A 110 68.22 -1.98 42.31
CA ASN A 110 69.05 -2.00 43.52
C ASN A 110 69.78 -0.68 43.66
N ILE A 111 70.01 -0.24 44.89
CA ILE A 111 70.81 0.94 45.25
C ILE A 111 71.75 0.50 46.36
N GLY A 112 73.03 0.80 46.24
CA GLY A 112 74.02 0.36 47.22
C GLY A 112 75.32 1.15 47.15
N VAL A 113 76.27 0.71 47.95
CA VAL A 113 77.65 1.19 47.97
C VAL A 113 78.53 -0.03 47.74
N ASN A 114 79.49 0.06 46.81
CA ASN A 114 80.40 -1.05 46.53
C ASN A 114 81.49 -1.15 47.63
N ASP A 115 82.34 -2.17 47.54
CA ASP A 115 83.40 -2.41 48.56
C ASP A 115 84.43 -1.28 48.66
N GLU A 116 84.53 -0.44 47.62
CA GLU A 116 85.41 0.73 47.57
C GLU A 116 84.75 2.01 48.13
N GLY A 117 83.53 1.92 48.65
CA GLY A 117 82.79 3.06 49.21
C GLY A 117 82.08 3.93 48.17
N ARG A 118 82.05 3.53 46.90
CA ARG A 118 81.41 4.29 45.81
C ARG A 118 79.94 3.90 45.66
N PRO A 119 79.01 4.87 45.54
CA PRO A 119 77.60 4.57 45.34
C PRO A 119 77.37 3.99 43.95
N PHE A 120 76.44 3.04 43.88
CA PHE A 120 75.97 2.46 42.63
C PHE A 120 74.47 2.22 42.69
N PHE A 121 73.85 2.12 41.52
CA PHE A 121 72.51 1.56 41.41
C PHE A 121 72.39 0.74 40.14
N THR A 122 71.51 -0.26 40.18
CA THR A 122 71.16 -1.07 39.00
C THR A 122 69.75 -0.74 38.54
N MET A 123 69.55 -0.74 37.23
CA MET A 123 68.29 -0.40 36.59
C MET A 123 68.04 -1.28 35.37
N GLU A 124 66.84 -1.17 34.82
CA GLU A 124 66.47 -1.81 33.56
C GLU A 124 67.50 -1.53 32.46
N LEU A 125 68.00 -2.58 31.81
CA LEU A 125 68.93 -2.45 30.70
C LEU A 125 68.17 -1.87 29.50
N LYS A 126 68.57 -0.67 29.05
CA LYS A 126 67.94 0.01 27.92
C LYS A 126 68.12 -0.81 26.63
N VAL A 127 67.03 -1.04 25.90
CA VAL A 127 67.02 -1.75 24.61
C VAL A 127 66.44 -0.84 23.53
N GLY A 128 66.96 -0.94 22.30
CA GLY A 128 66.51 -0.16 21.15
C GLY A 128 67.23 1.17 20.99
N ASP A 129 66.58 2.11 20.30
CA ASP A 129 67.13 3.46 20.04
C ASP A 129 66.50 4.49 20.98
N SER A 130 67.22 5.59 21.25
CA SER A 130 66.57 6.75 21.85
C SER A 130 65.62 7.42 20.85
N LEU A 131 64.62 8.16 21.33
CA LEU A 131 63.76 8.96 20.46
C LEU A 131 64.59 9.97 19.66
N SER A 132 65.68 10.49 20.21
CA SER A 132 66.63 11.35 19.47
C SER A 132 67.25 10.62 18.27
N ASP A 133 67.70 9.38 18.44
CA ASP A 133 68.30 8.59 17.36
C ASP A 133 67.27 8.24 16.28
N ILE A 134 66.04 7.91 16.69
CA ILE A 134 64.92 7.66 15.78
C ILE A 134 64.65 8.90 14.93
N LEU A 135 64.51 10.08 15.56
CA LEU A 135 64.23 11.33 14.86
C LEU A 135 65.36 11.74 13.91
N LYS A 136 66.62 11.55 14.31
CA LYS A 136 67.79 11.78 13.43
C LYS A 136 67.78 10.86 12.21
N LYS A 137 67.50 9.56 12.40
CA LYS A 137 67.44 8.58 11.30
C LYS A 137 66.26 8.84 10.36
N LEU A 138 65.12 9.30 10.89
CA LEU A 138 63.97 9.75 10.10
C LEU A 138 64.31 10.99 9.28
N ASN A 139 64.92 12.01 9.88
CA ASN A 139 65.34 13.22 9.19
C ASN A 139 66.38 12.95 8.09
N ALA A 140 67.26 11.96 8.29
CA ALA A 140 68.20 11.48 7.28
C ALA A 140 67.55 10.66 6.15
N GLY A 141 66.23 10.44 6.19
CA GLY A 141 65.50 9.72 5.14
C GLY A 141 65.67 8.20 5.19
N SER A 142 66.00 7.62 6.35
CA SER A 142 66.14 6.16 6.49
C SER A 142 64.80 5.44 6.24
N ARG A 143 64.74 4.67 5.14
CA ARG A 143 63.50 3.98 4.70
C ARG A 143 62.94 3.01 5.73
N ASP A 144 63.83 2.30 6.42
CA ASP A 144 63.41 1.31 7.42
C ASP A 144 62.78 1.99 8.64
N TYR A 145 63.35 3.12 9.09
CA TYR A 145 62.77 3.91 10.19
C TYR A 145 61.48 4.60 9.78
N MET A 146 61.35 5.11 8.55
CA MET A 146 60.09 5.69 8.07
C MET A 146 58.95 4.68 8.02
N ARG A 147 59.26 3.40 7.75
CA ARG A 147 58.27 2.32 7.79
C ARG A 147 57.90 1.93 9.22
N ARG A 148 58.89 1.87 10.12
CA ARG A 148 58.69 1.47 11.53
C ARG A 148 58.04 2.56 12.38
N TYR A 149 58.32 3.82 12.09
CA TYR A 149 57.87 4.97 12.86
C TYR A 149 57.14 5.99 11.98
N PRO A 150 55.97 5.64 11.41
CA PRO A 150 55.07 6.63 10.82
C PRO A 150 54.59 7.62 11.89
N LEU A 151 53.98 8.73 11.46
CA LEU A 151 53.51 9.78 12.38
C LEU A 151 52.59 9.24 13.48
N GLU A 152 51.70 8.30 13.14
CA GLU A 152 50.81 7.67 14.10
C GLU A 152 51.58 6.95 15.22
N GLU A 153 52.64 6.21 14.90
CA GLU A 153 53.48 5.53 15.88
C GLU A 153 54.27 6.52 16.75
N LEU A 154 54.77 7.61 16.15
CA LEU A 154 55.45 8.67 16.91
C LEU A 154 54.50 9.37 17.90
N LEU A 155 53.22 9.55 17.53
CA LEU A 155 52.21 10.10 18.44
C LEU A 155 51.83 9.10 19.55
N GLU A 156 51.81 7.79 19.27
CA GLU A 156 51.65 6.75 20.29
C GLU A 156 52.83 6.73 21.27
N ILE A 157 54.07 6.85 20.78
CA ILE A 157 55.26 7.03 21.62
C ILE A 157 55.10 8.29 22.49
N PHE A 158 54.68 9.40 21.90
CA PHE A 158 54.43 10.64 22.63
C PHE A 158 53.38 10.48 23.73
N MET A 159 52.28 9.78 23.46
CA MET A 159 51.25 9.51 24.47
C MET A 159 51.80 8.67 25.64
N LYS A 160 52.68 7.69 25.39
CA LYS A 160 53.35 6.92 26.45
C LYS A 160 54.29 7.77 27.31
N ILE A 161 54.96 8.77 26.72
CA ILE A 161 55.72 9.78 27.47
C ILE A 161 54.76 10.61 28.33
N CYS A 162 53.61 11.02 27.78
CA CYS A 162 52.58 11.71 28.56
C CYS A 162 52.03 10.86 29.71
N ASP A 163 51.82 9.56 29.52
CA ASP A 163 51.36 8.65 30.58
C ASP A 163 52.39 8.59 31.73
N ALA A 164 53.69 8.47 31.41
CA ALA A 164 54.78 8.53 32.39
C ALA A 164 54.79 9.86 33.17
N MET A 165 54.69 10.98 32.46
CA MET A 165 54.73 12.31 33.09
C MET A 165 53.47 12.61 33.91
N ALA A 166 52.29 12.21 33.44
CA ALA A 166 51.06 12.32 34.19
C ALA A 166 51.12 11.52 35.51
N TYR A 167 51.68 10.31 35.47
CA TYR A 167 51.92 9.52 36.67
C TYR A 167 52.92 10.20 37.62
N ALA A 168 54.06 10.67 37.11
CA ALA A 168 55.06 11.36 37.94
C ALA A 168 54.50 12.63 38.59
N HIS A 169 53.74 13.43 37.84
CA HIS A 169 53.06 14.63 38.35
C HIS A 169 52.02 14.28 39.43
N ALA A 170 51.30 13.16 39.27
CA ALA A 170 50.38 12.67 40.30
C ALA A 170 51.10 12.21 41.58
N GLN A 171 52.37 11.76 41.48
CA GLN A 171 53.25 11.50 42.62
C GLN A 171 53.93 12.76 43.18
N GLY A 172 53.62 13.94 42.62
CA GLY A 172 54.18 15.22 43.04
C GLY A 172 55.59 15.51 42.53
N VAL A 173 56.06 14.74 41.53
CA VAL A 173 57.42 14.82 40.98
C VAL A 173 57.39 15.54 39.63
N VAL A 174 58.33 16.46 39.41
CA VAL A 174 58.65 17.04 38.09
C VAL A 174 59.99 16.52 37.58
N HIS A 175 60.16 16.45 36.25
CA HIS A 175 61.36 15.89 35.62
C HIS A 175 62.42 16.96 35.31
N LEU A 176 62.04 18.12 34.78
CA LEU A 176 62.90 19.29 34.49
C LEU A 176 64.01 19.12 33.43
N ASP A 177 64.22 17.93 32.87
CA ASP A 177 65.17 17.67 31.77
C ASP A 177 64.58 16.72 30.71
N LEU A 178 63.30 16.91 30.40
CA LEU A 178 62.62 16.05 29.45
C LEU A 178 63.05 16.40 28.01
N LYS A 179 63.61 15.43 27.30
CA LYS A 179 64.11 15.56 25.92
C LYS A 179 64.11 14.21 25.18
N PRO A 180 64.20 14.17 23.85
CA PRO A 180 64.18 12.93 23.08
C PRO A 180 65.31 11.94 23.42
N SER A 181 66.48 12.40 23.84
CA SER A 181 67.57 11.49 24.27
C SER A 181 67.32 10.83 25.62
N ASN A 182 66.37 11.34 26.41
CA ASN A 182 65.95 10.78 27.69
C ASN A 182 64.73 9.84 27.54
N VAL A 183 64.33 9.52 26.30
CA VAL A 183 63.25 8.58 26.01
C VAL A 183 63.82 7.42 25.21
N GLN A 184 63.72 6.21 25.77
CA GLN A 184 64.15 4.98 25.13
C GLN A 184 62.95 4.30 24.45
N VAL A 185 63.14 3.83 23.21
CA VAL A 185 62.10 3.12 22.45
C VAL A 185 62.63 1.75 22.02
N ALA A 186 62.04 0.69 22.58
CA ALA A 186 62.40 -0.68 22.27
C ALA A 186 61.73 -1.15 20.96
N PRO A 187 62.27 -2.21 20.30
CA PRO A 187 61.73 -2.72 19.04
C PRO A 187 60.26 -3.18 19.07
N TYR A 188 59.77 -3.58 20.26
CA TYR A 188 58.40 -4.08 20.46
C TYR A 188 57.44 -3.01 20.99
N GLY A 189 57.80 -1.73 20.88
CA GLY A 189 56.93 -0.60 21.22
C GLY A 189 56.94 -0.20 22.69
N GLU A 190 57.85 -0.74 23.50
CA GLU A 190 58.07 -0.25 24.87
C GLU A 190 58.72 1.13 24.82
N VAL A 191 58.22 2.05 25.65
CA VAL A 191 58.72 3.43 25.73
C VAL A 191 59.02 3.72 27.18
N LYS A 192 60.26 4.14 27.47
CA LYS A 192 60.75 4.38 28.84
C LYS A 192 61.34 5.78 28.96
N VAL A 193 60.75 6.59 29.83
CA VAL A 193 61.33 7.87 30.27
C VAL A 193 62.45 7.58 31.27
N CYS A 194 63.61 8.16 31.00
CA CYS A 194 64.87 7.91 31.70
C CYS A 194 65.47 9.23 32.23
N ASP A 195 66.48 9.10 33.09
CA ASP A 195 67.35 10.21 33.55
C ASP A 195 66.61 11.30 34.36
N TRP A 196 66.35 11.00 35.63
CA TRP A 196 65.65 11.88 36.56
C TRP A 196 66.61 12.75 37.40
N GLY A 197 67.83 13.00 36.93
CA GLY A 197 68.88 13.66 37.72
C GLY A 197 68.54 15.10 38.16
N LEU A 198 67.69 15.80 37.42
CA LEU A 198 67.15 17.12 37.77
C LEU A 198 65.75 17.06 38.40
N GLY A 199 65.16 15.88 38.51
CA GLY A 199 63.81 15.71 39.03
C GLY A 199 63.72 16.06 40.52
N ARG A 200 62.54 16.53 40.94
CA ARG A 200 62.29 16.92 42.34
C ARG A 200 60.81 16.89 42.69
N PHE A 201 60.50 16.92 43.98
CA PHE A 201 59.14 17.07 44.49
C PHE A 201 58.75 18.55 44.55
N LEU A 202 57.52 18.90 44.12
CA LEU A 202 56.97 20.25 44.22
C LEU A 202 56.25 20.53 45.54
N ASP A 203 55.75 19.51 46.23
CA ASP A 203 55.05 19.64 47.52
C ASP A 203 55.86 18.98 48.66
N PRO A 204 56.46 19.78 49.56
CA PRO A 204 57.14 19.26 50.76
C PRO A 204 56.19 18.50 51.70
N ASN A 205 54.90 18.84 51.72
CA ASN A 205 53.90 18.21 52.58
C ASN A 205 53.35 16.88 52.01
N ALA A 206 53.83 16.44 50.84
CA ALA A 206 53.54 15.10 50.31
C ALA A 206 53.97 13.99 51.30
N GLU A 207 54.87 14.29 52.25
CA GLU A 207 55.24 13.42 53.38
C GLU A 207 54.07 12.89 54.20
N GLN A 208 53.01 13.67 54.37
CA GLN A 208 51.90 13.26 55.25
C GLN A 208 51.06 12.10 54.70
N ARG A 209 51.14 11.82 53.38
CA ARG A 209 50.42 10.70 52.76
C ARG A 209 51.15 9.35 52.90
N ASN A 210 52.45 9.35 53.25
CA ASN A 210 53.25 8.13 53.33
C ASN A 210 54.18 8.15 54.56
N LYS A 211 53.61 7.90 55.75
CA LYS A 211 54.25 7.96 57.09
C LYS A 211 55.46 7.01 57.36
N ARG A 212 56.11 6.43 56.34
CA ARG A 212 57.25 5.51 56.50
C ARG A 212 58.26 5.57 55.34
N ARG A 213 58.64 6.76 54.85
CA ARG A 213 59.58 6.87 53.72
C ARG A 213 60.61 7.99 53.96
N LEU A 214 61.80 7.85 53.36
CA LEU A 214 62.93 8.80 53.38
C LEU A 214 62.42 10.26 53.29
N HIS A 215 62.95 11.16 54.14
CA HIS A 215 62.56 12.59 54.20
C HIS A 215 62.57 13.19 52.78
N VAL A 216 61.45 13.80 52.36
CA VAL A 216 61.34 14.46 51.03
C VAL A 216 62.37 15.58 50.89
N ASP A 217 62.78 16.19 52.00
CA ASP A 217 63.83 17.21 52.07
C ASP A 217 65.21 16.70 51.61
N LEU A 218 65.56 15.44 51.93
CA LEU A 218 66.81 14.81 51.44
C LEU A 218 66.78 14.66 49.91
N LEU A 219 65.59 14.39 49.34
CA LEU A 219 65.39 14.27 47.90
C LEU A 219 65.16 15.62 47.19
N ASN A 220 65.16 16.73 47.92
CA ASN A 220 64.96 18.08 47.38
C ASN A 220 66.16 19.01 47.61
N THR A 221 67.23 18.54 48.28
CA THR A 221 68.46 19.30 48.57
C THR A 221 69.31 19.44 47.31
N ILE A 222 68.86 20.29 46.39
CA ILE A 222 69.61 20.77 45.23
C ILE A 222 70.18 22.15 45.64
N PRO A 223 71.45 22.49 45.31
CA PRO A 223 72.00 23.82 45.59
C PRO A 223 71.04 24.93 45.10
N PRO A 224 70.95 26.08 45.79
CA PRO A 224 69.98 27.14 45.48
C PRO A 224 70.01 27.53 44.00
N PHE A 225 68.82 27.70 43.41
CA PHE A 225 68.58 28.13 42.02
C PHE A 225 69.33 29.45 41.72
N GLY A 226 70.55 29.35 41.17
CA GLY A 226 71.38 30.50 40.78
C GLY A 226 71.91 30.46 39.34
N ALA A 227 71.82 29.30 38.66
CA ALA A 227 72.21 29.11 37.26
C ALA A 227 71.13 28.32 36.52
N ALA A 228 70.89 28.65 35.23
CA ALA A 228 69.97 27.91 34.37
C ALA A 228 70.36 26.42 34.32
N ARG A 229 69.43 25.51 34.64
CA ARG A 229 69.64 24.06 34.65
C ARG A 229 68.58 23.35 33.82
N GLY A 230 69.04 22.43 32.99
CA GLY A 230 68.26 21.71 31.98
C GLY A 230 68.97 21.78 30.63
N THR A 231 68.47 21.03 29.66
CA THR A 231 69.06 20.98 28.32
C THR A 231 68.61 22.20 27.49
N PRO A 232 69.54 23.04 27.00
CA PRO A 232 69.20 24.16 26.12
C PRO A 232 68.34 23.72 24.94
N GLY A 233 67.30 24.51 24.65
CA GLY A 233 66.33 24.23 23.59
C GLY A 233 65.11 23.41 24.04
N TYR A 234 65.19 22.73 25.20
CA TYR A 234 64.09 21.98 25.81
C TYR A 234 63.59 22.59 27.13
N MET A 235 64.37 23.50 27.72
CA MET A 235 64.02 24.24 28.94
C MET A 235 62.85 25.19 28.70
N ALA A 236 61.94 25.27 29.68
CA ALA A 236 60.92 26.30 29.71
C ALA A 236 61.53 27.69 30.08
N PRO A 237 60.87 28.81 29.72
CA PRO A 237 61.33 30.16 30.09
C PRO A 237 61.63 30.32 31.58
N GLU A 238 60.80 29.76 32.46
CA GLU A 238 60.97 29.81 33.91
C GLU A 238 62.16 28.98 34.44
N GLN A 239 62.74 28.08 33.64
CA GLN A 239 63.98 27.37 34.01
C GLN A 239 65.24 28.19 33.66
N VAL A 240 65.12 29.12 32.71
CA VAL A 240 66.19 30.01 32.28
C VAL A 240 66.21 31.28 33.13
N GLU A 241 65.03 31.78 33.53
CA GLU A 241 64.88 32.97 34.36
C GLU A 241 65.35 32.74 35.81
N ARG A 242 66.13 33.68 36.36
CA ARG A 242 66.63 33.59 37.73
C ARG A 242 65.52 33.85 38.73
N GLY A 243 65.33 32.94 39.69
CA GLY A 243 64.37 33.09 40.78
C GLY A 243 62.92 32.75 40.43
N ALA A 244 62.66 32.31 39.19
CA ALA A 244 61.36 31.80 38.79
C ALA A 244 61.09 30.41 39.42
N SER A 245 59.83 30.14 39.73
CA SER A 245 59.39 28.85 40.27
C SER A 245 59.04 27.88 39.15
N VAL A 246 59.55 26.65 39.25
CA VAL A 246 59.17 25.54 38.37
C VAL A 246 57.84 24.93 38.83
N SER A 247 57.09 24.38 37.88
CA SER A 247 55.76 23.78 38.10
C SER A 247 55.55 22.56 37.20
N TYR A 248 54.42 21.86 37.31
CA TYR A 248 54.08 20.79 36.36
C TYR A 248 53.98 21.31 34.92
N GLN A 249 53.60 22.57 34.74
CA GLN A 249 53.53 23.25 33.45
C GLN A 249 54.92 23.48 32.82
N THR A 250 55.99 23.40 33.62
CA THR A 250 57.38 23.43 33.14
C THR A 250 57.67 22.19 32.29
N ASP A 251 57.32 20.99 32.78
CA ASP A 251 57.47 19.76 32.00
C ASP A 251 56.53 19.74 30.77
N ILE A 252 55.35 20.36 30.85
CA ILE A 252 54.42 20.50 29.71
C ILE A 252 55.04 21.31 28.57
N TYR A 253 55.87 22.31 28.88
CA TYR A 253 56.64 23.04 27.87
C TYR A 253 57.61 22.09 27.17
N SER A 254 58.41 21.33 27.92
CA SER A 254 59.37 20.36 27.37
C SER A 254 58.68 19.26 26.55
N LEU A 255 57.50 18.79 26.97
CA LEU A 255 56.63 17.92 26.16
C LEU A 255 56.22 18.59 24.84
N GLY A 256 55.89 19.89 24.88
CA GLY A 256 55.63 20.69 23.69
C GLY A 256 56.83 20.74 22.73
N VAL A 257 58.04 20.91 23.26
CA VAL A 257 59.29 20.86 22.48
C VAL A 257 59.48 19.48 21.86
N ILE A 258 59.27 18.38 22.61
CA ILE A 258 59.36 17.02 22.05
C ILE A 258 58.34 16.83 20.92
N LEU A 259 57.09 17.26 21.11
CA LEU A 259 56.07 17.17 20.07
C LEU A 259 56.44 18.00 18.85
N TYR A 260 56.99 19.20 19.04
CA TYR A 260 57.54 20.01 17.96
C TYR A 260 58.59 19.22 17.17
N THR A 261 59.58 18.65 17.87
CA THR A 261 60.69 17.92 17.25
C THR A 261 60.20 16.66 16.52
N ILE A 262 59.18 15.97 17.05
CA ILE A 262 58.52 14.85 16.36
C ILE A 262 57.89 15.30 15.03
N LEU A 263 57.20 16.44 15.02
CA LEU A 263 56.46 16.92 13.85
C LEU A 263 57.36 17.58 12.80
N ALA A 264 58.43 18.23 13.23
CA ALA A 264 59.39 18.90 12.37
C ALA A 264 60.58 18.01 11.96
N LEU A 265 60.81 16.90 12.68
CA LEU A 265 62.04 16.08 12.62
C LEU A 265 63.33 16.87 12.88
N LYS A 266 63.20 18.06 13.49
CA LYS A 266 64.30 18.98 13.84
C LYS A 266 63.92 19.75 15.11
N ASP A 267 64.93 20.08 15.91
CA ASP A 267 64.76 20.91 17.10
C ASP A 267 64.24 22.32 16.73
N PRO A 268 63.41 22.95 17.59
CA PRO A 268 62.87 24.28 17.31
C PRO A 268 63.94 25.36 17.27
N PHE A 269 64.98 25.26 18.10
CA PHE A 269 66.11 26.19 18.12
C PHE A 269 67.32 25.52 17.43
N SER A 270 68.01 26.25 16.55
CA SER A 270 69.00 25.66 15.62
C SER A 270 70.26 25.17 16.34
N SER A 271 70.90 24.13 15.79
CA SER A 271 72.25 23.68 16.19
C SER A 271 73.37 24.68 15.83
N GLU A 272 73.05 25.69 15.01
CA GLU A 272 73.97 26.78 14.63
C GLU A 272 73.96 27.95 15.62
N ASP A 273 72.96 28.01 16.50
CA ASP A 273 72.87 29.00 17.56
C ASP A 273 73.74 28.54 18.75
N ASP A 274 74.57 29.43 19.31
CA ASP A 274 75.24 29.16 20.59
C ASP A 274 74.20 29.04 21.73
N VAL A 275 74.55 28.34 22.80
CA VAL A 275 73.71 28.08 23.97
C VAL A 275 73.07 29.36 24.51
N HIS A 276 73.82 30.46 24.54
CA HIS A 276 73.31 31.76 24.97
C HIS A 276 72.18 32.29 24.06
N ALA A 277 72.31 32.12 22.74
CA ALA A 277 71.28 32.54 21.79
C ALA A 277 70.00 31.68 21.93
N ILE A 278 70.14 30.38 22.15
CA ILE A 278 69.00 29.48 22.41
C ILE A 278 68.27 29.88 23.71
N MET A 279 69.01 30.14 24.79
CA MET A 279 68.45 30.61 26.05
C MET A 279 67.73 31.96 25.88
N GLN A 280 68.32 32.89 25.13
CA GLN A 280 67.71 34.19 24.86
C GLN A 280 66.40 34.05 24.05
N LYS A 281 66.39 33.23 22.99
CA LYS A 281 65.17 32.93 22.20
C LYS A 281 64.07 32.29 23.05
N THR A 282 64.45 31.41 23.97
CA THR A 282 63.54 30.80 24.94
C THR A 282 62.90 31.86 25.85
N LEU A 283 63.70 32.80 26.38
CA LEU A 283 63.22 33.88 27.25
C LEU A 283 62.27 34.87 26.57
N ILE A 284 62.48 35.17 25.29
CA ILE A 284 61.57 36.06 24.52
C ILE A 284 60.33 35.34 23.97
N GLY A 285 60.30 34.00 24.02
CA GLY A 285 59.17 33.20 23.54
C GLY A 285 59.09 33.12 22.01
N GLU A 286 60.20 33.31 21.29
CA GLU A 286 60.23 33.29 19.83
C GLU A 286 60.38 31.85 19.32
N ILE A 287 59.26 31.17 19.11
CA ILE A 287 59.24 29.77 18.64
C ILE A 287 59.11 29.74 17.11
N PRO A 288 60.02 29.08 16.37
CA PRO A 288 59.92 29.00 14.92
C PRO A 288 58.66 28.24 14.47
N PRO A 289 57.93 28.72 13.45
CA PRO A 289 56.68 28.11 13.04
C PRO A 289 56.88 26.70 12.47
N LEU A 290 55.98 25.77 12.82
CA LEU A 290 55.96 24.42 12.24
C LEU A 290 55.62 24.46 10.74
N PRO A 291 56.16 23.54 9.92
CA PRO A 291 55.87 23.45 8.49
C PRO A 291 54.36 23.43 8.17
N HIS A 292 53.96 24.02 7.05
CA HIS A 292 52.55 24.08 6.66
C HIS A 292 51.89 22.71 6.47
N MET A 293 52.67 21.68 6.15
CA MET A 293 52.19 20.30 6.01
C MET A 293 51.78 19.66 7.35
N VAL A 294 52.26 20.19 8.47
CA VAL A 294 51.82 19.74 9.80
C VAL A 294 50.36 20.14 10.00
N PRO A 295 49.47 19.20 10.38
CA PRO A 295 48.07 19.49 10.64
C PRO A 295 47.87 20.62 11.64
N LEU A 296 46.95 21.54 11.34
CA LEU A 296 46.63 22.68 12.22
C LEU A 296 46.32 22.24 13.65
N SER A 297 45.59 21.12 13.79
CA SER A 297 45.22 20.56 15.10
C SER A 297 46.43 20.28 16.00
N LEU A 298 47.51 19.74 15.44
CA LEU A 298 48.75 19.45 16.18
C LEU A 298 49.60 20.71 16.36
N ARG A 299 49.62 21.62 15.38
CA ARG A 299 50.30 22.90 15.50
C ARG A 299 49.76 23.71 16.68
N SER A 300 48.45 23.81 16.81
CA SER A 300 47.82 24.55 17.92
C SER A 300 48.10 23.90 19.28
N VAL A 301 48.26 22.58 19.35
CA VAL A 301 48.66 21.89 20.59
C VAL A 301 50.08 22.27 20.97
N VAL A 302 51.02 22.25 20.02
CA VAL A 302 52.41 22.66 20.25
C VAL A 302 52.50 24.12 20.70
N GLU A 303 51.80 25.03 20.03
CA GLU A 303 51.75 26.46 20.40
C GLU A 303 51.21 26.67 21.82
N LYS A 304 50.19 25.91 22.23
CA LYS A 304 49.65 25.98 23.58
C LYS A 304 50.62 25.41 24.62
N CYS A 305 51.26 24.26 24.35
CA CYS A 305 52.28 23.70 25.24
C CYS A 305 53.46 24.63 25.45
N MET A 306 53.94 25.25 24.37
CA MET A 306 55.12 26.10 24.38
C MET A 306 54.79 27.59 24.64
N SER A 307 53.59 27.90 25.13
CA SER A 307 53.22 29.27 25.50
C SER A 307 54.19 29.83 26.55
N HIS A 308 54.63 31.08 26.37
CA HIS A 308 55.64 31.72 27.24
C HIS A 308 55.21 31.71 28.72
N GLU A 309 54.00 32.17 29.01
CA GLU A 309 53.41 32.13 30.35
C GLU A 309 52.94 30.70 30.73
N PRO A 310 53.40 30.11 31.85
CA PRO A 310 52.97 28.78 32.29
C PRO A 310 51.45 28.62 32.43
N GLY A 311 50.74 29.65 32.88
CA GLY A 311 49.28 29.63 33.06
C GLY A 311 48.46 29.55 31.76
N LYS A 312 49.08 29.83 30.59
CA LYS A 312 48.44 29.68 29.28
C LYS A 312 48.60 28.27 28.68
N ARG A 313 49.47 27.46 29.27
CA ARG A 313 49.70 26.05 28.88
C ARG A 313 48.54 25.18 29.38
N TYR A 314 48.58 23.88 29.09
CA TYR A 314 47.63 22.93 29.66
C TYR A 314 47.76 22.86 31.18
N ALA A 315 46.65 22.66 31.89
CA ALA A 315 46.69 22.64 33.35
C ALA A 315 47.43 21.41 33.90
N ASN A 316 47.39 20.31 33.14
CA ASN A 316 48.03 19.04 33.46
C ASN A 316 48.34 18.25 32.18
N VAL A 317 49.17 17.20 32.30
CA VAL A 317 49.60 16.37 31.17
C VAL A 317 48.44 15.55 30.58
N GLU A 318 47.43 15.20 31.38
CA GLU A 318 46.27 14.44 30.90
C GLU A 318 45.44 15.25 29.88
N GLU A 319 45.28 16.55 30.08
CA GLU A 319 44.67 17.45 29.10
C GLU A 319 45.42 17.46 27.77
N LEU A 320 46.75 17.55 27.81
CA LEU A 320 47.59 17.46 26.61
C LEU A 320 47.42 16.11 25.91
N ARG A 321 47.46 15.01 26.66
CA ARG A 321 47.30 13.66 26.12
C ARG A 321 45.94 13.48 25.41
N MET A 322 44.88 14.02 26.00
CA MET A 322 43.53 14.00 25.40
C MET A 322 43.47 14.74 24.06
N GLU A 323 44.27 15.80 23.86
CA GLU A 323 44.34 16.50 22.57
C GLU A 323 44.98 15.64 21.47
N ILE A 324 46.05 14.91 21.80
CA ILE A 324 46.68 13.98 20.86
C ILE A 324 45.73 12.83 20.50
N ARG A 325 45.06 12.25 21.50
CA ARG A 325 44.03 11.23 21.27
C ARG A 325 42.89 11.75 20.39
N ARG A 326 42.39 12.97 20.64
CA ARG A 326 41.37 13.60 19.78
C ARG A 326 41.83 13.67 18.33
N TYR A 327 43.07 14.09 18.09
CA TYR A 327 43.63 14.16 16.75
C TYR A 327 43.70 12.77 16.08
N ILE A 328 44.20 11.75 16.78
CA ILE A 328 44.28 10.35 16.29
C ILE A 328 42.87 9.83 15.94
N ASP A 329 41.89 10.09 16.81
CA ASP A 329 40.49 9.71 16.62
C ASP A 329 39.75 10.59 15.56
N ALA A 330 40.49 11.44 14.85
CA ALA A 330 40.00 12.38 13.83
C ALA A 330 38.94 13.36 14.33
N PHE A 331 39.04 13.79 15.59
CA PHE A 331 38.34 14.96 16.14
C PHE A 331 39.23 16.20 16.07
N PRO A 332 38.64 17.41 15.99
CA PRO A 332 39.42 18.63 16.13
C PRO A 332 39.93 18.76 17.58
N THR A 333 41.15 19.28 17.72
CA THR A 333 41.71 19.64 19.03
C THR A 333 40.98 20.85 19.59
N THR A 334 40.87 20.98 20.91
CA THR A 334 40.30 22.21 21.51
C THR A 334 41.20 23.41 21.22
N ALA A 335 42.51 23.18 21.12
CA ALA A 335 43.48 24.21 20.78
C ALA A 335 43.26 24.80 19.37
N GLU A 336 42.80 24.01 18.40
CA GLU A 336 42.51 24.49 17.03
C GLU A 336 41.32 25.48 16.97
N SER A 337 40.47 25.54 18.01
CA SER A 337 39.23 26.33 17.99
C SER A 337 38.38 26.10 16.72
N ALA A 338 38.30 24.84 16.29
CA ALA A 338 37.74 24.47 14.99
C ALA A 338 36.26 24.90 14.84
N GLY A 339 35.97 25.63 13.77
CA GLY A 339 34.61 26.04 13.39
C GLY A 339 33.71 24.89 12.90
N MET A 340 32.42 25.17 12.71
CA MET A 340 31.38 24.18 12.41
C MET A 340 31.67 23.37 11.13
N MET A 341 32.18 24.01 10.08
CA MET A 341 32.52 23.36 8.81
C MET A 341 33.64 22.31 8.97
N ARG A 342 34.68 22.63 9.75
CA ARG A 342 35.79 21.71 10.03
C ARG A 342 35.30 20.49 10.81
N ARG A 343 34.44 20.70 11.79
CA ARG A 343 33.78 19.62 12.56
C ARG A 343 32.93 18.71 11.66
N ALA A 344 32.12 19.27 10.76
CA ALA A 344 31.30 18.51 9.81
C ALA A 344 32.16 17.67 8.85
N ARG A 345 33.28 18.21 8.34
CA ARG A 345 34.21 17.49 7.48
C ARG A 345 34.88 16.31 8.20
N LEU A 346 35.32 16.51 9.43
CA LEU A 346 35.90 15.46 10.28
C LEU A 346 34.87 14.38 10.61
N PHE A 347 33.63 14.77 10.92
CA PHE A 347 32.51 13.85 11.12
C PHE A 347 32.27 12.97 9.87
N TYR A 348 32.25 13.56 8.68
CA TYR A 348 32.12 12.79 7.44
C TYR A 348 33.30 11.83 7.23
N LYS A 349 34.53 12.28 7.49
CA LYS A 349 35.73 11.44 7.34
C LYS A 349 35.64 10.20 8.25
N ARG A 350 35.26 10.38 9.52
CA ARG A 350 35.08 9.29 10.49
C ARG A 350 33.92 8.37 10.12
N ASN A 351 32.78 8.95 9.73
CA ASN A 351 31.53 8.23 9.54
C ASN A 351 31.18 8.00 8.07
N ARG A 352 32.18 7.88 7.18
CA ARG A 352 31.97 7.82 5.72
C ARG A 352 30.95 6.75 5.30
N ARG A 353 30.90 5.61 5.99
CA ARG A 353 29.94 4.53 5.72
C ARG A 353 28.52 4.95 6.06
N ILE A 354 28.31 5.45 7.29
CA ILE A 354 26.99 5.90 7.79
C ILE A 354 26.44 7.05 6.94
N CYS A 355 27.29 8.03 6.59
CA CYS A 355 26.89 9.14 5.73
C CYS A 355 26.48 8.66 4.33
N ARG A 356 27.23 7.72 3.74
CA ARG A 356 26.89 7.14 2.43
C ARG A 356 25.59 6.32 2.47
N THR A 357 25.40 5.49 3.48
CA THR A 357 24.17 4.70 3.63
C THR A 357 22.96 5.59 3.91
N GLY A 358 23.13 6.62 4.73
CA GLY A 358 22.09 7.63 4.98
C GLY A 358 21.70 8.39 3.71
N LEU A 359 22.68 8.78 2.89
CA LEU A 359 22.41 9.41 1.59
C LEU A 359 21.64 8.49 0.64
N VAL A 360 22.05 7.22 0.52
CA VAL A 360 21.33 6.22 -0.30
C VAL A 360 19.92 6.00 0.22
N GLY A 361 19.74 5.91 1.54
CA GLY A 361 18.41 5.79 2.15
C GLY A 361 17.52 6.99 1.83
N LEU A 362 18.05 8.22 1.98
CA LEU A 362 17.33 9.45 1.63
C LEU A 362 16.92 9.46 0.15
N LEU A 363 17.86 9.16 -0.75
CA LEU A 363 17.58 9.07 -2.19
C LEU A 363 16.55 8.00 -2.51
N SER A 364 16.56 6.86 -1.80
CA SER A 364 15.58 5.79 -1.97
C SER A 364 14.18 6.25 -1.54
N VAL A 365 14.06 6.95 -0.40
CA VAL A 365 12.79 7.53 0.06
C VAL A 365 12.25 8.54 -0.94
N VAL A 366 13.11 9.44 -1.45
CA VAL A 366 12.72 10.40 -2.49
C VAL A 366 12.28 9.68 -3.77
N CYS A 367 13.00 8.65 -4.20
CA CYS A 367 12.63 7.85 -5.37
C CYS A 367 11.27 7.16 -5.18
N VAL A 368 11.02 6.53 -4.03
CA VAL A 368 9.73 5.91 -3.70
C VAL A 368 8.61 6.94 -3.67
N ALA A 369 8.83 8.12 -3.10
CA ALA A 369 7.85 9.21 -3.08
C ALA A 369 7.49 9.67 -4.49
N ILE A 370 8.49 9.84 -5.37
CA ILE A 370 8.26 10.20 -6.78
C ILE A 370 7.48 9.10 -7.51
N LEU A 371 7.85 7.82 -7.34
CA LEU A 371 7.15 6.68 -7.94
C LEU A 371 5.69 6.59 -7.44
N PHE A 372 5.47 6.85 -6.15
CA PHE A 372 4.14 6.86 -5.55
C PHE A 372 3.26 7.97 -6.13
N GLU A 373 3.79 9.19 -6.26
CA GLU A 373 3.09 10.30 -6.91
C GLU A 373 2.72 9.99 -8.36
N VAL A 374 3.67 9.44 -9.15
CA VAL A 374 3.40 9.01 -10.52
C VAL A 374 2.28 7.95 -10.58
N ALA A 375 2.30 6.98 -9.67
CA ALA A 375 1.27 5.95 -9.58
C ALA A 375 -0.11 6.51 -9.18
N LEU A 376 -0.16 7.50 -8.26
CA LEU A 376 -1.39 8.19 -7.89
C LEU A 376 -1.98 8.98 -9.05
N ILE A 377 -1.14 9.71 -9.79
CA ILE A 377 -1.56 10.45 -10.98
C ILE A 377 -2.15 9.51 -12.03
N GLU A 378 -1.49 8.39 -12.29
CA GLU A 378 -1.96 7.38 -13.26
C GLU A 378 -3.28 6.73 -12.81
N ARG A 379 -3.43 6.40 -11.52
CA ARG A 379 -4.68 5.89 -10.96
C ARG A 379 -5.82 6.90 -11.09
N ASN A 380 -5.56 8.18 -10.84
CA ASN A 380 -6.55 9.24 -10.97
C ASN A 380 -6.96 9.46 -12.43
N ARG A 381 -6.02 9.38 -13.39
CA ARG A 381 -6.32 9.43 -14.83
C ARG A 381 -7.23 8.28 -15.27
N ARG A 382 -6.93 7.05 -14.84
CA ARG A 382 -7.77 5.87 -15.13
C ARG A 382 -9.16 5.99 -14.52
N ALA A 383 -9.26 6.46 -13.28
CA ALA A 383 -10.53 6.70 -12.62
C ALA A 383 -11.37 7.77 -13.33
N LEU A 384 -10.72 8.85 -13.81
CA LEU A 384 -11.39 9.89 -14.58
C LEU A 384 -11.89 9.35 -15.93
N ALA A 385 -11.06 8.61 -16.66
CA ALA A 385 -11.45 7.98 -17.93
C ALA A 385 -12.62 7.00 -17.75
N ALA A 386 -12.59 6.17 -16.71
CA ALA A 386 -13.68 5.25 -16.38
C ALA A 386 -14.99 5.99 -16.03
N ARG A 387 -14.91 7.12 -15.31
CA ARG A 387 -16.08 7.95 -15.01
C ARG A 387 -16.67 8.60 -16.26
N LEU A 388 -15.84 9.11 -17.17
CA LEU A 388 -16.30 9.69 -18.43
C LEU A 388 -16.99 8.63 -19.30
N ALA A 389 -16.38 7.45 -19.45
CA ALA A 389 -16.98 6.32 -20.16
C ALA A 389 -18.30 5.87 -19.51
N ALA A 390 -18.38 5.86 -18.17
CA ALA A 390 -19.62 5.54 -17.46
C ALA A 390 -20.72 6.58 -17.73
N ILE A 391 -20.40 7.88 -17.75
CA ILE A 391 -21.36 8.94 -18.08
C ILE A 391 -21.87 8.78 -19.51
N GLU A 392 -20.99 8.54 -20.47
CA GLU A 392 -21.34 8.32 -21.88
C GLU A 392 -22.24 7.09 -22.03
N SER A 393 -21.88 5.96 -21.40
CA SER A 393 -22.71 4.75 -21.41
C SER A 393 -24.09 4.97 -20.78
N LYS A 394 -24.17 5.81 -19.75
CA LYS A 394 -25.43 6.14 -19.08
C LYS A 394 -26.32 7.00 -19.97
N GLN A 395 -25.74 7.97 -20.68
CA GLN A 395 -26.47 8.80 -21.64
C GLN A 395 -27.01 7.97 -22.80
N LEU A 396 -26.20 7.05 -23.35
CA LEU A 396 -26.64 6.14 -24.40
C LEU A 396 -27.79 5.24 -23.91
N TYR A 397 -27.66 4.69 -22.70
CA TYR A 397 -28.72 3.88 -22.10
C TYR A 397 -30.02 4.67 -21.85
N GLU A 398 -29.93 5.92 -21.41
CA GLU A 398 -31.11 6.79 -21.23
C GLU A 398 -31.79 7.08 -22.58
N GLN A 399 -31.02 7.34 -23.66
CA GLN A 399 -31.56 7.53 -25.01
C GLN A 399 -32.25 6.27 -25.55
N GLU A 400 -31.64 5.09 -25.40
CA GLU A 400 -32.26 3.82 -25.81
C GLU A 400 -33.54 3.53 -25.02
N LYS A 401 -33.54 3.84 -23.73
CA LYS A 401 -34.72 3.66 -22.87
C LYS A 401 -35.87 4.58 -23.26
N ASP A 402 -35.60 5.84 -23.54
CA ASP A 402 -36.63 6.80 -23.97
C ASP A 402 -37.20 6.42 -25.34
N ALA A 403 -36.34 6.03 -26.30
CA ALA A 403 -36.78 5.53 -27.61
C ALA A 403 -37.66 4.27 -27.49
N ALA A 404 -37.31 3.35 -26.59
CA ALA A 404 -38.13 2.16 -26.32
C ALA A 404 -39.47 2.51 -25.66
N ALA A 405 -39.51 3.52 -24.79
CA ALA A 405 -40.74 3.98 -24.15
C ALA A 405 -41.69 4.66 -25.15
N ASP A 406 -41.17 5.47 -26.06
CA ASP A 406 -41.94 6.13 -27.12
C ASP A 406 -42.51 5.11 -28.11
N MET A 407 -41.68 4.16 -28.57
CA MET A 407 -42.14 3.07 -29.42
C MET A 407 -43.26 2.25 -28.76
N LYS A 408 -43.13 1.95 -27.46
CA LYS A 408 -44.18 1.25 -26.70
C LYS A 408 -45.47 2.06 -26.61
N ARG A 409 -45.38 3.39 -26.48
CA ARG A 409 -46.53 4.28 -26.38
C ARG A 409 -47.28 4.40 -27.71
N GLU A 410 -46.56 4.59 -28.80
CA GLU A 410 -47.09 4.65 -30.16
C GLU A 410 -47.80 3.34 -30.55
N PHE A 411 -47.13 2.20 -30.33
CA PHE A 411 -47.69 0.88 -30.61
C PHE A 411 -48.96 0.59 -29.77
N SER A 412 -48.97 1.00 -28.50
CA SER A 412 -50.16 0.84 -27.63
C SER A 412 -51.37 1.67 -28.08
N GLY A 413 -51.14 2.83 -28.71
CA GLY A 413 -52.19 3.69 -29.25
C GLY A 413 -52.85 3.08 -30.48
N GLU A 414 -52.04 2.56 -31.39
CA GLU A 414 -52.49 1.89 -32.62
C GLU A 414 -53.28 0.61 -32.30
N LEU A 415 -52.83 -0.18 -31.32
CA LEU A 415 -53.52 -1.38 -30.85
C LEU A 415 -54.87 -1.10 -30.20
N LYS A 416 -54.96 -0.05 -29.36
CA LYS A 416 -56.24 0.38 -28.78
C LYS A 416 -57.21 0.84 -29.87
N PHE A 417 -56.72 1.54 -30.89
CA PHE A 417 -57.52 1.96 -32.03
C PHE A 417 -58.06 0.76 -32.82
N MET A 418 -57.22 -0.24 -33.12
CA MET A 418 -57.63 -1.45 -33.83
C MET A 418 -58.63 -2.31 -33.02
N SER A 419 -58.39 -2.48 -31.72
CA SER A 419 -59.34 -3.14 -30.81
C SER A 419 -60.69 -2.41 -30.77
N TRP A 420 -60.67 -1.08 -30.73
CA TRP A 420 -61.88 -0.27 -30.79
C TRP A 420 -62.63 -0.45 -32.11
N GLN A 421 -61.97 -0.35 -33.27
CA GLN A 421 -62.59 -0.60 -34.58
C GLN A 421 -63.23 -1.99 -34.66
N PHE A 422 -62.54 -3.01 -34.12
CA PHE A 422 -63.11 -4.33 -34.03
C PHE A 422 -64.35 -4.35 -33.11
N SER A 423 -64.43 -3.57 -32.04
CA SER A 423 -65.63 -3.57 -31.18
C SER A 423 -66.84 -2.78 -31.71
N THR A 424 -66.66 -1.85 -32.67
CA THR A 424 -67.69 -0.85 -33.01
C THR A 424 -68.14 -0.81 -34.47
N VAL A 425 -67.40 -1.37 -35.43
CA VAL A 425 -67.77 -1.29 -36.86
C VAL A 425 -68.79 -2.38 -37.24
N SER A 426 -69.89 -1.96 -37.90
CA SER A 426 -71.03 -2.75 -38.36
C SER A 426 -70.71 -3.74 -39.50
N SER A 427 -71.64 -4.66 -39.76
CA SER A 427 -71.46 -5.92 -40.49
C SER A 427 -71.25 -5.82 -42.02
N GLN A 428 -71.23 -4.63 -42.64
CA GLN A 428 -70.87 -4.52 -44.07
C GLN A 428 -69.43 -4.90 -44.38
N SER A 429 -68.55 -4.74 -43.40
CA SER A 429 -67.11 -4.91 -43.59
C SER A 429 -66.56 -6.10 -42.81
N ALA A 430 -67.43 -6.95 -42.24
CA ALA A 430 -67.00 -8.19 -41.60
C ALA A 430 -66.31 -9.04 -42.68
N PRO A 431 -64.97 -9.14 -42.67
CA PRO A 431 -64.30 -9.84 -43.73
C PRO A 431 -64.61 -11.32 -43.54
N ALA A 432 -65.28 -11.94 -44.51
CA ALA A 432 -65.33 -13.41 -44.57
C ALA A 432 -63.92 -14.02 -44.69
N ASP A 433 -62.93 -13.19 -45.04
CA ASP A 433 -61.54 -13.57 -45.18
C ASP A 433 -60.86 -13.84 -43.83
N GLU A 434 -60.39 -15.07 -43.67
CA GLU A 434 -59.62 -15.51 -42.51
C GLU A 434 -58.32 -14.74 -42.32
N TYR A 435 -57.73 -14.26 -43.42
CA TYR A 435 -56.48 -13.53 -43.42
C TYR A 435 -56.56 -12.30 -42.51
N ILE A 436 -57.68 -11.58 -42.54
CA ILE A 436 -57.87 -10.37 -41.74
C ILE A 436 -58.00 -10.73 -40.25
N TYR A 437 -58.73 -11.78 -39.91
CA TYR A 437 -58.82 -12.24 -38.53
C TYR A 437 -57.48 -12.76 -37.99
N ASN A 438 -56.71 -13.50 -38.79
CA ASN A 438 -55.38 -13.99 -38.41
C ASN A 438 -54.37 -12.85 -38.25
N GLU A 439 -54.43 -11.83 -39.11
CA GLU A 439 -53.58 -10.64 -38.98
C GLU A 439 -53.90 -9.84 -37.71
N LEU A 440 -55.20 -9.70 -37.38
CA LEU A 440 -55.63 -9.09 -36.13
C LEU A 440 -55.17 -9.92 -34.92
N LEU A 441 -55.24 -11.25 -35.00
CA LEU A 441 -54.78 -12.15 -33.94
C LEU A 441 -53.28 -11.96 -33.66
N ARG A 442 -52.44 -11.96 -34.71
CA ARG A 442 -50.99 -11.73 -34.59
C ARG A 442 -50.66 -10.40 -33.92
N ARG A 443 -51.34 -9.33 -34.31
CA ARG A 443 -51.11 -8.00 -33.72
C ARG A 443 -51.48 -7.95 -32.25
N LEU A 444 -52.62 -8.55 -31.88
CA LEU A 444 -53.07 -8.62 -30.49
C LEU A 444 -52.21 -9.59 -29.64
N GLU A 445 -51.56 -10.58 -30.25
CA GLU A 445 -50.58 -11.44 -29.60
C GLU A 445 -49.29 -10.66 -29.26
N MET A 446 -48.73 -9.95 -30.25
CA MET A 446 -47.58 -9.05 -30.03
C MET A 446 -47.86 -7.98 -28.96
N ALA A 447 -49.10 -7.49 -28.90
CA ALA A 447 -49.53 -6.56 -27.86
C ALA A 447 -49.48 -7.16 -26.46
N GLY A 448 -49.93 -8.43 -26.33
CA GLY A 448 -49.89 -9.18 -25.09
C GLY A 448 -48.46 -9.42 -24.60
N ASP A 449 -47.53 -9.73 -25.50
CA ASP A 449 -46.12 -9.93 -25.17
C ASP A 449 -45.45 -8.64 -24.66
N LEU A 450 -45.79 -7.49 -25.26
CA LEU A 450 -45.26 -6.19 -24.86
C LEU A 450 -45.88 -5.67 -23.55
N ASN A 451 -47.11 -6.06 -23.24
CA ASN A 451 -47.79 -5.70 -22.01
C ASN A 451 -48.70 -6.84 -21.49
N PRO A 452 -48.16 -7.78 -20.69
CA PRO A 452 -48.92 -8.92 -20.17
C PRO A 452 -50.14 -8.55 -19.31
N SER A 453 -50.17 -7.32 -18.78
CA SER A 453 -51.28 -6.80 -17.97
C SER A 453 -52.46 -6.27 -18.78
N ASP A 454 -52.35 -6.17 -20.11
CA ASP A 454 -53.39 -5.60 -20.96
C ASP A 454 -54.61 -6.55 -21.09
N ALA A 455 -55.64 -6.27 -20.31
CA ALA A 455 -56.90 -7.03 -20.35
C ALA A 455 -57.68 -6.83 -21.65
N GLN A 456 -57.51 -5.69 -22.34
CA GLN A 456 -58.28 -5.37 -23.54
C GLN A 456 -57.79 -6.18 -24.75
N SER A 457 -56.47 -6.29 -24.93
CA SER A 457 -55.88 -7.10 -25.99
C SER A 457 -56.22 -8.59 -25.85
N ARG A 458 -56.24 -9.11 -24.61
CA ARG A 458 -56.66 -10.49 -24.32
C ARG A 458 -58.12 -10.74 -24.67
N VAL A 459 -59.02 -9.85 -24.26
CA VAL A 459 -60.45 -9.98 -24.61
C VAL A 459 -60.66 -9.90 -26.11
N GLY A 460 -59.99 -8.97 -26.81
CA GLY A 460 -60.04 -8.88 -28.27
C GLY A 460 -59.62 -10.19 -28.97
N ARG A 461 -58.52 -10.80 -28.52
CA ARG A 461 -58.08 -12.13 -29.01
C ARG A 461 -59.14 -13.20 -28.78
N GLY A 462 -59.69 -13.28 -27.57
CA GLY A 462 -60.73 -14.25 -27.24
C GLY A 462 -61.98 -14.14 -28.13
N ILE A 463 -62.43 -12.91 -28.41
CA ILE A 463 -63.59 -12.66 -29.29
C ILE A 463 -63.30 -13.07 -30.74
N ILE A 464 -62.11 -12.79 -31.26
CA ILE A 464 -61.71 -13.21 -32.62
C ILE A 464 -61.64 -14.72 -32.73
N LEU A 465 -60.98 -15.39 -31.77
CA LEU A 465 -60.91 -16.85 -31.73
C LEU A 465 -62.29 -17.49 -31.67
N PHE A 466 -63.19 -16.93 -30.86
CA PHE A 466 -64.59 -17.36 -30.80
C PHE A 466 -65.32 -17.17 -32.13
N THR A 467 -65.08 -16.06 -32.84
CA THR A 467 -65.66 -15.80 -34.18
C THR A 467 -65.18 -16.84 -35.19
N LEU A 468 -63.90 -17.22 -35.12
CA LEU A 468 -63.28 -18.26 -35.95
C LEU A 468 -63.67 -19.69 -35.52
N GLN A 469 -64.53 -19.84 -34.51
CA GLN A 469 -64.91 -21.11 -33.88
C GLN A 469 -63.73 -21.85 -33.21
N ARG A 470 -62.61 -21.21 -32.94
CA ARG A 470 -61.47 -21.76 -32.18
C ARG A 470 -61.75 -21.66 -30.68
N PHE A 471 -62.72 -22.44 -30.22
CA PHE A 471 -63.34 -22.27 -28.92
C PHE A 471 -62.45 -22.66 -27.74
N ASN A 472 -61.59 -23.68 -27.89
CA ASN A 472 -60.66 -24.06 -26.82
C ASN A 472 -59.61 -22.97 -26.59
N GLU A 473 -59.03 -22.44 -27.67
CA GLU A 473 -58.11 -21.30 -27.60
C GLU A 473 -58.80 -20.03 -27.08
N ALA A 474 -60.04 -19.77 -27.49
CA ALA A 474 -60.83 -18.65 -26.97
C ALA A 474 -61.07 -18.78 -25.46
N ALA A 475 -61.39 -19.98 -24.97
CA ALA A 475 -61.63 -20.23 -23.56
C ALA A 475 -60.37 -20.01 -22.71
N GLU A 476 -59.22 -20.47 -23.17
CA GLU A 476 -57.92 -20.30 -22.51
C GLU A 476 -57.57 -18.82 -22.36
N VAL A 477 -57.66 -18.05 -23.45
CA VAL A 477 -57.34 -16.62 -23.42
C VAL A 477 -58.30 -15.84 -22.53
N LEU A 478 -59.59 -16.23 -22.51
CA LEU A 478 -60.63 -15.56 -21.74
C LEU A 478 -60.66 -15.92 -20.24
N GLU A 479 -59.95 -16.96 -19.78
CA GLU A 479 -59.97 -17.42 -18.39
C GLU A 479 -59.64 -16.29 -17.40
N THR A 480 -58.65 -15.47 -17.77
CA THR A 480 -58.07 -14.40 -16.93
C THR A 480 -58.66 -13.01 -17.23
N THR A 481 -59.78 -12.94 -17.94
CA THR A 481 -60.37 -11.69 -18.43
C THR A 481 -61.53 -11.16 -17.57
N PRO A 482 -61.91 -9.87 -17.68
CA PRO A 482 -62.92 -9.25 -16.83
C PRO A 482 -64.29 -9.93 -16.93
N ASN A 483 -65.04 -9.92 -15.82
CA ASN A 483 -66.32 -10.62 -15.65
C ASN A 483 -67.36 -10.36 -16.75
N TRP A 484 -67.29 -9.27 -17.52
CA TRP A 484 -68.30 -8.97 -18.52
C TRP A 484 -68.26 -9.90 -19.75
N ALA A 485 -67.14 -10.59 -20.00
CA ALA A 485 -66.96 -11.56 -21.10
C ALA A 485 -67.32 -13.01 -20.69
N TRP A 486 -67.86 -13.20 -19.48
CA TRP A 486 -68.17 -14.51 -18.90
C TRP A 486 -69.01 -15.41 -19.82
N ALA A 487 -70.04 -14.87 -20.47
CA ALA A 487 -70.95 -15.62 -21.33
C ALA A 487 -70.23 -16.21 -22.55
N ILE A 488 -69.30 -15.46 -23.13
CA ILE A 488 -68.48 -15.92 -24.27
C ILE A 488 -67.53 -17.01 -23.80
N ARG A 489 -66.89 -16.83 -22.63
CA ARG A 489 -65.97 -17.82 -22.04
C ARG A 489 -66.67 -19.16 -21.77
N GLU A 490 -67.84 -19.15 -21.14
CA GLU A 490 -68.58 -20.39 -20.85
C GLU A 490 -69.03 -21.10 -22.12
N LEU A 491 -69.53 -20.35 -23.11
CA LEU A 491 -69.91 -20.93 -24.40
C LEU A 491 -68.70 -21.47 -25.15
N ALA A 492 -67.53 -20.80 -25.06
CA ALA A 492 -66.30 -21.30 -25.65
C ALA A 492 -65.91 -22.65 -25.01
N GLN A 493 -65.96 -22.78 -23.69
CA GLN A 493 -65.70 -24.06 -23.01
C GLN A 493 -66.70 -25.14 -23.42
N GLN A 494 -68.00 -24.80 -23.47
CA GLN A 494 -69.07 -25.75 -23.81
C GLN A 494 -68.96 -26.25 -25.25
N TYR A 495 -68.70 -25.36 -26.21
CA TYR A 495 -68.64 -25.73 -27.64
C TYR A 495 -67.25 -26.24 -28.06
N GLY A 496 -66.18 -25.90 -27.34
CA GLY A 496 -64.85 -26.50 -27.50
C GLY A 496 -64.79 -27.97 -27.10
N GLN A 497 -65.69 -28.45 -26.23
CA GLN A 497 -65.85 -29.88 -25.95
C GLN A 497 -66.62 -30.63 -27.06
N LYS A 498 -67.39 -29.92 -27.90
CA LYS A 498 -68.21 -30.52 -28.95
C LYS A 498 -67.45 -30.74 -30.26
N LYS A 499 -66.38 -29.99 -30.51
CA LYS A 499 -65.52 -30.11 -31.69
C LYS A 499 -64.09 -29.66 -31.41
N ALA A 500 -63.14 -30.11 -32.22
CA ALA A 500 -61.79 -29.53 -32.24
C ALA A 500 -61.80 -28.13 -32.87
N ASP A 501 -60.78 -27.31 -32.57
CA ASP A 501 -60.71 -25.91 -33.01
C ASP A 501 -60.51 -25.75 -34.53
N ASP A 502 -59.95 -26.77 -35.19
CA ASP A 502 -59.76 -26.85 -36.65
C ASP A 502 -61.01 -27.32 -37.42
N GLN A 503 -62.03 -27.80 -36.70
CA GLN A 503 -63.29 -28.24 -37.29
C GLN A 503 -64.33 -27.11 -37.27
N ARG A 504 -65.37 -27.19 -38.11
CA ARG A 504 -66.50 -26.27 -38.06
C ARG A 504 -67.68 -26.90 -37.31
N LEU A 505 -68.49 -26.11 -36.63
CA LEU A 505 -69.76 -26.57 -36.06
C LEU A 505 -70.73 -27.04 -37.15
N SER A 506 -71.56 -28.04 -36.82
CA SER A 506 -72.74 -28.35 -37.63
C SER A 506 -73.70 -27.17 -37.65
N ALA A 507 -74.60 -27.12 -38.64
CA ALA A 507 -75.56 -26.04 -38.76
C ALA A 507 -76.47 -25.92 -37.52
N GLU A 508 -76.89 -27.05 -36.96
CA GLU A 508 -77.74 -27.11 -35.76
C GLU A 508 -76.98 -26.66 -34.52
N ALA A 509 -75.69 -27.01 -34.41
CA ALA A 509 -74.86 -26.57 -33.29
C ALA A 509 -74.56 -25.07 -33.38
N MET A 510 -74.35 -24.55 -34.59
CA MET A 510 -74.19 -23.11 -34.83
C MET A 510 -75.48 -22.33 -34.52
N ALA A 511 -76.63 -22.82 -34.98
CA ALA A 511 -77.94 -22.25 -34.65
C ALA A 511 -78.20 -22.24 -33.13
N SER A 512 -77.83 -23.32 -32.44
CA SER A 512 -77.92 -23.40 -30.97
C SER A 512 -77.00 -22.39 -30.29
N LEU A 513 -75.77 -22.24 -30.78
CA LEU A 513 -74.81 -21.27 -30.25
C LEU A 513 -75.31 -19.83 -30.38
N ILE A 514 -75.89 -19.48 -31.53
CA ILE A 514 -76.49 -18.16 -31.80
C ILE A 514 -77.58 -17.85 -30.78
N ARG A 515 -78.51 -18.79 -30.55
CA ARG A 515 -79.60 -18.65 -29.57
C ARG A 515 -79.07 -18.53 -28.14
N GLU A 516 -78.19 -19.44 -27.72
CA GLU A 516 -77.63 -19.43 -26.37
C GLU A 516 -76.82 -18.14 -26.09
N LEU A 517 -76.08 -17.65 -27.09
CA LEU A 517 -75.31 -16.42 -26.96
C LEU A 517 -76.23 -15.20 -26.77
N ARG A 518 -77.37 -15.16 -27.48
CA ARG A 518 -78.40 -14.12 -27.31
C ARG A 518 -79.08 -14.20 -25.95
N GLU A 519 -79.43 -15.41 -25.49
CA GLU A 519 -80.08 -15.62 -24.19
C GLU A 519 -79.19 -15.17 -23.03
N ARG A 520 -77.89 -15.48 -23.08
CA ARG A 520 -76.95 -15.16 -21.99
C ARG A 520 -76.53 -13.68 -21.98
N SER A 521 -76.65 -12.95 -23.08
CA SER A 521 -76.26 -11.53 -23.15
C SER A 521 -77.11 -10.70 -24.12
N ARG A 522 -77.84 -9.74 -23.56
CA ARG A 522 -78.62 -8.74 -24.32
C ARG A 522 -77.85 -7.47 -24.69
N ARG A 523 -76.51 -7.50 -24.66
CA ARG A 523 -75.70 -6.32 -25.00
C ARG A 523 -75.69 -6.09 -26.53
N PRO A 524 -75.65 -4.85 -27.01
CA PRO A 524 -75.50 -4.55 -28.44
C PRO A 524 -74.27 -5.21 -29.07
N SER A 525 -73.15 -5.26 -28.35
CA SER A 525 -71.92 -5.93 -28.81
C SER A 525 -72.07 -7.45 -28.99
N THR A 526 -73.07 -8.08 -28.36
CA THR A 526 -73.37 -9.50 -28.55
C THR A 526 -74.02 -9.75 -29.90
N ILE A 527 -74.90 -8.87 -30.37
CA ILE A 527 -75.49 -8.95 -31.72
C ILE A 527 -74.37 -8.84 -32.77
N LEU A 528 -73.46 -7.89 -32.60
CA LEU A 528 -72.33 -7.72 -33.53
C LEU A 528 -71.40 -8.94 -33.59
N LEU A 529 -71.21 -9.62 -32.46
CA LEU A 529 -70.47 -10.89 -32.43
C LEU A 529 -71.23 -12.01 -33.15
N ILE A 530 -72.54 -12.14 -32.90
CA ILE A 530 -73.43 -13.09 -33.57
C ILE A 530 -73.36 -12.90 -35.08
N ASP A 531 -73.47 -11.66 -35.56
CA ASP A 531 -73.38 -11.32 -36.98
C ASP A 531 -72.07 -11.78 -37.61
N ARG A 532 -70.95 -11.49 -36.95
CA ARG A 532 -69.61 -11.79 -37.49
C ARG A 532 -69.30 -13.26 -37.49
N MET A 533 -69.61 -13.92 -36.39
CA MET A 533 -69.43 -15.37 -36.26
C MET A 533 -70.28 -16.09 -37.31
N SER A 534 -71.51 -15.62 -37.52
CA SER A 534 -72.42 -16.21 -38.50
C SER A 534 -72.04 -15.86 -39.93
N ALA A 535 -71.54 -14.66 -40.21
CA ALA A 535 -71.01 -14.32 -41.52
C ALA A 535 -69.77 -15.16 -41.86
N TYR A 536 -68.85 -15.33 -40.90
CA TYR A 536 -67.68 -16.21 -41.05
C TYR A 536 -68.10 -17.66 -41.34
N ASP A 537 -69.05 -18.19 -40.58
CA ASP A 537 -69.59 -19.54 -40.73
C ASP A 537 -70.33 -19.74 -42.08
N LEU A 538 -71.31 -18.88 -42.38
CA LEU A 538 -72.14 -18.95 -43.59
C LEU A 538 -71.33 -18.76 -44.87
N SER A 539 -70.28 -17.93 -44.84
CA SER A 539 -69.39 -17.75 -46.00
C SER A 539 -68.65 -19.02 -46.41
N ARG A 540 -68.51 -19.98 -45.50
CA ARG A 540 -67.80 -21.25 -45.72
C ARG A 540 -68.75 -22.42 -45.92
N ARG A 541 -70.07 -22.22 -45.82
CA ARG A 541 -71.07 -23.28 -46.06
C ARG A 541 -71.38 -23.33 -47.55
N GLU A 542 -71.21 -24.52 -48.13
CA GLU A 542 -71.57 -24.78 -49.52
C GLU A 542 -73.03 -25.25 -49.64
N ASP A 543 -73.52 -26.00 -48.65
CA ASP A 543 -74.90 -26.48 -48.63
C ASP A 543 -75.86 -25.37 -48.17
N LEU A 544 -76.77 -24.98 -49.07
CA LEU A 544 -77.78 -23.96 -48.80
C LEU A 544 -78.81 -24.41 -47.75
N SER A 545 -79.02 -25.73 -47.59
CA SER A 545 -79.90 -26.29 -46.57
C SER A 545 -79.33 -26.07 -45.16
N GLU A 546 -78.01 -26.22 -45.00
CA GLU A 546 -77.30 -25.87 -43.77
C GLU A 546 -77.31 -24.35 -43.53
N CYS A 547 -77.12 -23.55 -44.58
CA CYS A 547 -77.24 -22.09 -44.47
C CYS A 547 -78.63 -21.68 -43.96
N ALA A 548 -79.69 -22.35 -44.42
CA ALA A 548 -81.07 -22.06 -44.01
C ALA A 548 -81.27 -22.24 -42.50
N VAL A 549 -80.73 -23.31 -41.91
CA VAL A 549 -80.79 -23.56 -40.47
C VAL A 549 -80.12 -22.43 -39.66
N VAL A 550 -78.96 -21.96 -40.11
CA VAL A 550 -78.23 -20.87 -39.42
C VAL A 550 -78.92 -19.52 -39.64
N VAL A 551 -79.44 -19.25 -40.84
CA VAL A 551 -80.18 -18.02 -41.16
C VAL A 551 -81.49 -17.94 -40.38
N GLU A 552 -82.20 -19.05 -40.20
CA GLU A 552 -83.40 -19.11 -39.36
C GLU A 552 -83.10 -18.68 -37.93
N ALA A 553 -82.04 -19.21 -37.32
CA ALA A 553 -81.61 -18.83 -35.97
C ALA A 553 -81.20 -17.35 -35.86
N LEU A 554 -80.63 -16.76 -36.91
CA LEU A 554 -80.34 -15.32 -36.95
C LEU A 554 -81.62 -14.48 -36.96
N LEU A 555 -82.61 -14.86 -37.76
CA LEU A 555 -83.89 -14.15 -37.83
C LEU A 555 -84.64 -14.22 -36.50
N GLU A 556 -84.59 -15.36 -35.82
CA GLU A 556 -85.13 -15.50 -34.45
C GLU A 556 -84.43 -14.56 -33.46
N VAL A 557 -83.11 -14.41 -33.55
CA VAL A 557 -82.35 -13.50 -32.68
C VAL A 557 -82.62 -12.03 -32.98
N TYR A 558 -82.80 -11.67 -34.25
CA TYR A 558 -83.09 -10.28 -34.65
C TYR A 558 -84.52 -9.87 -34.28
N SER A 559 -85.49 -10.80 -34.43
CA SER A 559 -86.91 -10.55 -34.17
C SER A 559 -87.37 -11.22 -32.88
N GLU A 560 -87.02 -10.64 -31.72
CA GLU A 560 -87.50 -11.12 -30.42
C GLU A 560 -89.04 -11.09 -30.36
N GLY A 561 -89.66 -12.28 -30.30
CA GLY A 561 -91.12 -12.43 -30.30
C GLY A 561 -91.73 -12.92 -31.62
N TRP A 562 -90.91 -13.37 -32.58
CA TRP A 562 -91.40 -14.12 -33.73
C TRP A 562 -92.16 -15.38 -33.26
N SER A 563 -93.41 -15.48 -33.67
CA SER A 563 -94.40 -16.50 -33.32
C SER A 563 -95.19 -16.87 -34.57
N GLU A 564 -95.89 -18.02 -34.57
CA GLU A 564 -96.47 -18.57 -35.81
C GLU A 564 -95.38 -18.77 -36.89
N HIS A 565 -94.26 -19.41 -36.52
CA HIS A 565 -93.04 -19.59 -37.31
C HIS A 565 -93.33 -20.18 -38.71
N ILE A 566 -93.29 -19.32 -39.74
CA ILE A 566 -93.32 -19.75 -41.14
C ILE A 566 -91.91 -19.51 -41.70
N TYR A 567 -91.12 -20.57 -41.71
CA TYR A 567 -89.83 -20.62 -42.38
C TYR A 567 -89.72 -21.96 -43.11
N ARG A 568 -89.77 -21.93 -44.44
CA ARG A 568 -89.58 -23.13 -45.27
C ARG A 568 -88.70 -22.79 -46.45
N TYR A 569 -87.50 -23.36 -46.46
CA TYR A 569 -86.55 -23.18 -47.54
C TYR A 569 -86.41 -24.47 -48.35
N ASP A 570 -86.64 -24.37 -49.65
CA ASP A 570 -86.29 -25.41 -50.62
C ASP A 570 -84.98 -25.02 -51.29
N ALA A 571 -83.90 -25.72 -50.96
CA ALA A 571 -82.56 -25.46 -51.50
C ALA A 571 -82.45 -25.74 -53.00
N GLY A 572 -83.21 -26.72 -53.52
CA GLY A 572 -83.22 -27.07 -54.94
C GLY A 572 -83.91 -26.01 -55.79
N ALA A 573 -85.05 -25.51 -55.31
CA ALA A 573 -85.79 -24.42 -55.96
C ALA A 573 -85.28 -23.01 -55.60
N ARG A 574 -84.39 -22.90 -54.59
CA ARG A 574 -83.97 -21.64 -53.97
C ARG A 574 -85.18 -20.77 -53.61
N HIS A 575 -86.19 -21.43 -53.06
CA HIS A 575 -87.47 -20.85 -52.72
C HIS A 575 -87.61 -20.77 -51.21
N LEU A 576 -87.78 -19.56 -50.67
CA LEU A 576 -88.06 -19.35 -49.26
C LEU A 576 -89.49 -18.87 -49.07
N ILE A 577 -90.24 -19.57 -48.22
CA ILE A 577 -91.49 -19.08 -47.65
C ILE A 577 -91.18 -18.56 -46.26
N LEU A 578 -91.39 -17.27 -46.05
CA LEU A 578 -91.09 -16.58 -44.81
C LEU A 578 -92.35 -15.86 -44.30
N GLY A 579 -92.64 -15.94 -43.00
CA GLY A 579 -93.84 -15.35 -42.42
C GLY A 579 -93.99 -15.58 -40.93
N GLY A 580 -95.07 -15.07 -40.37
CA GLY A 580 -95.41 -15.25 -38.95
C GLY A 580 -95.48 -13.93 -38.19
N LYS A 581 -96.21 -13.92 -37.08
CA LYS A 581 -96.41 -12.72 -36.25
C LYS A 581 -95.14 -12.42 -35.46
N GLY A 582 -94.72 -11.15 -35.46
CA GLY A 582 -93.58 -10.73 -34.65
C GLY A 582 -92.23 -10.78 -35.36
N LEU A 583 -92.17 -11.12 -36.65
CA LEU A 583 -90.98 -10.94 -37.48
C LEU A 583 -90.90 -9.47 -37.94
N TRP A 584 -90.11 -8.65 -37.26
CA TRP A 584 -90.01 -7.21 -37.49
C TRP A 584 -88.70 -6.76 -38.15
N ASP A 585 -87.66 -7.58 -37.99
CA ASP A 585 -86.29 -7.24 -38.38
C ASP A 585 -85.67 -8.41 -39.15
N LEU A 586 -85.29 -8.15 -40.40
CA LEU A 586 -84.58 -9.06 -41.31
C LEU A 586 -83.08 -8.72 -41.40
N LYS A 587 -82.62 -7.81 -40.53
CA LYS A 587 -81.25 -7.32 -40.38
C LYS A 587 -80.98 -7.14 -38.89
N SER A 588 -79.70 -7.12 -38.50
CA SER A 588 -79.29 -7.08 -37.10
C SER A 588 -79.50 -5.73 -36.40
N ASP A 589 -79.48 -4.63 -37.17
CA ASP A 589 -79.87 -3.30 -36.71
C ASP A 589 -80.67 -2.61 -37.83
N ARG A 590 -81.91 -2.22 -37.52
CA ARG A 590 -82.82 -1.57 -38.46
C ARG A 590 -82.49 -0.10 -38.71
N LEU A 591 -81.76 0.53 -37.79
CA LEU A 591 -81.32 1.93 -37.92
C LEU A 591 -79.97 2.06 -38.65
N ASP A 592 -79.30 0.93 -38.88
CA ASP A 592 -78.05 0.88 -39.62
C ASP A 592 -78.32 0.52 -41.09
N ASP A 593 -78.36 1.53 -41.96
CA ASP A 593 -78.47 1.36 -43.42
C ASP A 593 -77.35 0.48 -43.99
N THR A 594 -76.28 0.27 -43.22
CA THR A 594 -75.20 -0.61 -43.61
C THR A 594 -75.55 -2.09 -43.35
N ALA A 595 -76.33 -2.46 -42.33
CA ALA A 595 -76.60 -3.86 -42.03
C ALA A 595 -77.17 -4.64 -43.24
N LEU A 596 -76.62 -5.82 -43.49
CA LEU A 596 -77.02 -6.70 -44.60
C LEU A 596 -77.86 -7.87 -44.07
N SER A 597 -78.93 -8.22 -44.77
CA SER A 597 -79.84 -9.30 -44.38
C SER A 597 -79.14 -10.66 -44.44
N PRO A 598 -79.36 -11.57 -43.47
CA PRO A 598 -78.77 -12.91 -43.51
C PRO A 598 -79.40 -13.76 -44.62
N LEU A 599 -80.58 -13.37 -45.14
CA LEU A 599 -81.24 -14.02 -46.27
C LEU A 599 -80.36 -14.07 -47.53
N ARG A 600 -79.37 -13.16 -47.67
CA ARG A 600 -78.43 -13.14 -48.80
C ARG A 600 -77.66 -14.45 -48.97
N TRP A 601 -77.41 -15.15 -47.86
CA TRP A 601 -76.68 -16.42 -47.85
C TRP A 601 -77.46 -17.58 -48.48
N LEU A 602 -78.79 -17.44 -48.63
CA LEU A 602 -79.67 -18.46 -49.21
C LEU A 602 -79.77 -18.38 -50.74
N ARG A 603 -79.16 -17.36 -51.37
CA ARG A 603 -79.14 -17.17 -52.83
C ARG A 603 -80.53 -17.31 -53.46
N LEU A 604 -81.52 -16.68 -52.85
CA LEU A 604 -82.93 -16.85 -53.16
C LEU A 604 -83.23 -16.56 -54.64
N HIS A 605 -83.93 -17.48 -55.32
CA HIS A 605 -84.57 -17.17 -56.60
C HIS A 605 -85.98 -16.64 -56.37
N THR A 606 -86.72 -17.31 -55.47
CA THR A 606 -88.10 -16.96 -55.13
C THR A 606 -88.22 -16.69 -53.63
N LEU A 607 -88.87 -15.58 -53.27
CA LEU A 607 -89.18 -15.24 -51.88
C LEU A 607 -90.69 -15.02 -51.75
N GLU A 608 -91.34 -15.82 -50.92
CA GLU A 608 -92.76 -15.73 -50.60
C GLU A 608 -92.94 -15.20 -49.19
N LEU A 609 -93.65 -14.07 -49.06
CA LEU A 609 -93.91 -13.41 -47.78
C LEU A 609 -95.35 -13.62 -47.33
N ARG A 610 -95.53 -14.23 -46.15
CA ARG A 610 -96.83 -14.54 -45.54
C ARG A 610 -97.08 -13.77 -44.25
N GLY A 611 -98.24 -13.11 -44.14
CA GLY A 611 -98.67 -12.41 -42.92
C GLY A 611 -97.80 -11.23 -42.48
N MET A 612 -97.01 -10.63 -43.38
CA MET A 612 -96.10 -9.51 -43.06
C MET A 612 -96.63 -8.15 -43.53
N GLY A 613 -96.10 -7.05 -43.00
CA GLY A 613 -96.41 -5.69 -43.49
C GLY A 613 -95.53 -5.26 -44.67
N PHE A 614 -96.07 -4.43 -45.58
CA PHE A 614 -95.37 -3.92 -46.77
C PHE A 614 -94.04 -3.19 -46.46
N SER A 615 -93.92 -2.54 -45.29
CA SER A 615 -92.71 -1.83 -44.87
C SER A 615 -91.47 -2.72 -44.68
N MET A 616 -91.64 -4.02 -44.50
CA MET A 616 -90.54 -4.98 -44.38
C MET A 616 -89.70 -5.09 -45.67
N LEU A 617 -90.30 -4.76 -46.83
CA LEU A 617 -89.61 -4.83 -48.11
C LEU A 617 -88.41 -3.88 -48.20
N GLN A 618 -88.40 -2.78 -47.44
CA GLN A 618 -87.24 -1.87 -47.40
C GLN A 618 -85.98 -2.56 -46.85
N GLN A 619 -86.13 -3.58 -46.00
CA GLN A 619 -85.03 -4.35 -45.42
C GLN A 619 -84.49 -5.45 -46.35
N LEU A 620 -85.05 -5.63 -47.54
CA LEU A 620 -84.64 -6.66 -48.50
C LEU A 620 -83.82 -6.09 -49.67
N ASN A 621 -83.51 -4.78 -49.64
CA ASN A 621 -82.83 -4.05 -50.72
C ASN A 621 -81.46 -4.64 -51.13
N ASP A 622 -80.81 -5.38 -50.24
CA ASP A 622 -79.53 -6.03 -50.48
C ASP A 622 -79.65 -7.47 -51.04
N LEU A 623 -80.87 -7.97 -51.26
CA LEU A 623 -81.09 -9.33 -51.74
C LEU A 623 -81.19 -9.42 -53.26
N SER A 624 -80.55 -10.46 -53.79
CA SER A 624 -80.63 -10.85 -55.19
C SER A 624 -81.78 -11.83 -55.43
N VAL A 625 -83.03 -11.37 -55.31
CA VAL A 625 -84.25 -12.17 -55.55
C VAL A 625 -84.78 -11.90 -56.95
N VAL A 626 -85.21 -12.95 -57.68
CA VAL A 626 -85.76 -12.84 -59.04
C VAL A 626 -87.29 -12.74 -59.01
N ARG A 627 -87.93 -13.54 -58.16
CA ARG A 627 -89.39 -13.62 -58.02
C ARG A 627 -89.82 -13.32 -56.59
N LEU A 628 -90.69 -12.33 -56.41
CA LEU A 628 -91.20 -11.94 -55.09
C LEU A 628 -92.71 -12.16 -55.02
N ASP A 629 -93.16 -13.06 -54.15
CA ASP A 629 -94.58 -13.33 -53.93
C ASP A 629 -95.10 -12.54 -52.72
N LEU A 630 -95.98 -11.60 -53.03
CA LEU A 630 -96.59 -10.66 -52.11
C LEU A 630 -98.09 -10.90 -51.95
N ARG A 631 -98.60 -12.07 -52.33
CA ARG A 631 -100.04 -12.34 -52.23
C ARG A 631 -100.55 -12.22 -50.80
N ASP A 632 -99.75 -12.53 -49.80
CA ASP A 632 -100.17 -12.57 -48.40
C ASP A 632 -99.54 -11.48 -47.50
N VAL A 633 -99.04 -10.41 -48.12
CA VAL A 633 -98.55 -9.21 -47.40
C VAL A 633 -99.72 -8.29 -47.00
N SER A 634 -99.60 -7.45 -45.97
CA SER A 634 -100.62 -6.49 -45.55
C SER A 634 -100.14 -5.05 -45.78
N GLY A 635 -101.07 -4.13 -46.06
CA GLY A 635 -100.78 -2.72 -46.35
C GLY A 635 -100.85 -2.35 -47.84
N SER A 636 -100.75 -1.04 -48.11
CA SER A 636 -100.74 -0.48 -49.47
C SER A 636 -99.38 -0.67 -50.13
N VAL A 637 -99.38 -1.20 -51.36
CA VAL A 637 -98.16 -1.37 -52.16
C VAL A 637 -97.75 -0.02 -52.77
N SER A 638 -96.50 0.39 -52.55
CA SER A 638 -95.87 1.56 -53.21
C SER A 638 -94.78 1.12 -54.18
N ALA A 639 -94.66 1.80 -55.33
CA ALA A 639 -93.64 1.52 -56.34
C ALA A 639 -92.21 1.89 -55.88
N ASP A 640 -92.07 2.86 -54.97
CA ASP A 640 -90.77 3.41 -54.54
C ASP A 640 -89.81 2.35 -53.98
N VAL A 641 -90.37 1.38 -53.23
CA VAL A 641 -89.55 0.34 -52.59
C VAL A 641 -88.86 -0.54 -53.61
N PHE A 642 -89.47 -0.75 -54.79
CA PHE A 642 -88.93 -1.59 -55.85
C PHE A 642 -87.83 -0.91 -56.68
N GLN A 643 -87.66 0.41 -56.58
CA GLN A 643 -86.62 1.14 -57.30
C GLN A 643 -85.20 0.70 -56.89
N ASN A 644 -85.04 0.19 -55.66
CA ASN A 644 -83.77 -0.27 -55.12
C ASN A 644 -83.48 -1.76 -55.40
N PHE A 645 -84.40 -2.50 -56.02
CA PHE A 645 -84.23 -3.92 -56.34
C PHE A 645 -83.81 -4.08 -57.80
N LEU A 646 -82.54 -4.40 -58.02
CA LEU A 646 -81.98 -4.49 -59.37
C LEU A 646 -82.24 -5.83 -60.09
N LEU A 647 -82.66 -6.87 -59.35
CA LEU A 647 -82.71 -8.25 -59.86
C LEU A 647 -84.11 -8.88 -59.85
N ILE A 648 -85.11 -8.19 -59.28
CA ILE A 648 -86.49 -8.69 -59.32
C ILE A 648 -87.00 -8.54 -60.75
N SER A 649 -87.46 -9.63 -61.35
CA SER A 649 -88.11 -9.62 -62.68
C SER A 649 -89.59 -9.94 -62.61
N GLU A 650 -90.06 -10.53 -61.51
CA GLU A 650 -91.45 -10.95 -61.34
C GLU A 650 -91.96 -10.67 -59.93
N ILE A 651 -93.09 -9.96 -59.84
CA ILE A 651 -93.84 -9.77 -58.59
C ILE A 651 -95.19 -10.46 -58.71
N VAL A 652 -95.49 -11.35 -57.76
CA VAL A 652 -96.78 -12.04 -57.70
C VAL A 652 -97.69 -11.36 -56.67
N VAL A 653 -98.88 -10.94 -57.09
CA VAL A 653 -99.89 -10.30 -56.23
C VAL A 653 -101.28 -10.91 -56.43
N ARG A 654 -102.19 -10.69 -55.48
CA ARG A 654 -103.61 -11.05 -55.67
C ARG A 654 -104.23 -10.16 -56.76
N PRO A 655 -105.22 -10.66 -57.53
CA PRO A 655 -105.94 -9.84 -58.50
C PRO A 655 -106.47 -8.55 -57.87
N GLY A 656 -106.17 -7.40 -58.48
CA GLY A 656 -106.62 -6.08 -58.04
C GLY A 656 -105.88 -5.48 -56.83
N ARG A 657 -104.90 -6.18 -56.25
CA ARG A 657 -104.13 -5.67 -55.11
C ARG A 657 -103.23 -4.48 -55.48
N MET A 658 -102.70 -4.48 -56.71
CA MET A 658 -101.83 -3.40 -57.21
C MET A 658 -102.60 -2.56 -58.23
N SER A 659 -102.81 -1.28 -57.91
CA SER A 659 -103.54 -0.33 -58.77
C SER A 659 -102.76 0.02 -60.03
N GLU A 660 -103.45 0.44 -61.09
CA GLU A 660 -102.80 0.85 -62.36
C GLU A 660 -101.72 1.95 -62.18
N PRO A 661 -101.91 3.00 -61.35
CA PRO A 661 -100.87 4.01 -61.13
C PRO A 661 -99.57 3.40 -60.58
N VAL A 662 -99.68 2.49 -59.62
CA VAL A 662 -98.51 1.83 -59.00
C VAL A 662 -97.82 0.91 -60.00
N ARG A 663 -98.57 0.21 -60.87
CA ARG A 663 -97.97 -0.62 -61.95
C ARG A 663 -97.17 0.21 -62.94
N ASN A 664 -97.66 1.41 -63.28
CA ASN A 664 -96.99 2.29 -64.24
C ASN A 664 -95.70 2.93 -63.69
N GLU A 665 -95.56 3.00 -62.36
CA GLU A 665 -94.36 3.53 -61.68
C GLU A 665 -93.29 2.46 -61.41
N LEU A 666 -93.58 1.17 -61.66
CA LEU A 666 -92.59 0.11 -61.49
C LEU A 666 -91.47 0.18 -62.55
N PRO A 667 -90.24 -0.23 -62.21
CA PRO A 667 -89.17 -0.39 -63.18
C PRO A 667 -89.58 -1.31 -64.35
N SER A 668 -89.19 -0.95 -65.58
CA SER A 668 -89.65 -1.61 -66.81
C SER A 668 -89.25 -3.09 -66.96
N HIS A 669 -88.30 -3.57 -66.15
CA HIS A 669 -87.85 -4.96 -66.13
C HIS A 669 -88.69 -5.85 -65.21
N ILE A 670 -89.61 -5.26 -64.42
CA ILE A 670 -90.47 -5.98 -63.47
C ILE A 670 -91.81 -6.31 -64.13
N SER A 671 -92.12 -7.59 -64.20
CA SER A 671 -93.45 -8.09 -64.59
C SER A 671 -94.31 -8.33 -63.35
N VAL A 672 -95.59 -7.91 -63.41
CA VAL A 672 -96.56 -8.18 -62.34
C VAL A 672 -97.48 -9.32 -62.79
N VAL A 673 -97.49 -10.40 -62.02
CA VAL A 673 -98.32 -11.58 -62.27
C VAL A 673 -99.42 -11.64 -61.22
N GLU A 674 -100.67 -11.61 -61.67
CA GLU A 674 -101.83 -11.74 -60.78
C GLU A 674 -102.26 -13.20 -60.67
N LEU A 675 -102.07 -13.79 -59.49
CA LEU A 675 -102.51 -15.14 -59.18
C LEU A 675 -103.45 -15.12 -57.97
N PRO A 676 -104.51 -15.97 -57.97
CA PRO A 676 -105.31 -16.19 -56.76
C PRO A 676 -104.44 -16.77 -55.62
N GLU A 677 -104.93 -16.75 -54.37
CA GLU A 677 -104.21 -17.30 -53.20
C GLU A 677 -103.61 -18.69 -53.49
N SER A 678 -102.37 -18.94 -53.06
CA SER A 678 -101.84 -20.30 -53.00
C SER A 678 -102.58 -21.08 -51.93
N LEU A 679 -102.93 -22.34 -52.22
CA LEU A 679 -103.41 -23.31 -51.24
C LEU A 679 -102.43 -23.47 -50.07
#